data_AF-A0A7J2HQI5-F1
#
_entry.id   AF-A0A7J2HQI5-F1
#
_cell.length_a   1.000
_cell.length_b   1.000
_cell.length_c   1.000
_cell.angle_alpha   90.00
_cell.angle_beta   90.00
_cell.angle_gamma   90.00
#
_symmetry.space_group_name_H-M   'P 1'
#
loop_
_entity.id
_entity.type
_entity.pdbx_description
1 polymer ?
#
loop_
_entity_poly.entity_id
_entity_poly.type
_entity_poly.pdbx_seq_one_letter_code
_entity_poly.pdbx_strand_id
1 'polypeptide(L)'
;MGGVRLKFMVALYACIILASVLFINHPPKVRAVYEVTIYASKDTFISEQVPNSNFGSKQYLLLGTYTSKRRHVLIHFSLNSIPNDAVIISAKLVLKKYSQAAFSASFKFFYVKMVSKYWSEYRATWKKRTSLYSWSNEGGDYYTSPYSYFTVYKNDPTEKTYEIDVTSIVEEWHSGSKTNYGFIIYPYGTADGYVYFYSREYTGDTKDRPKLIVRYEMPSIDVSASPSIRTVTQGETATFQVSVTGQYYSGTVQLSLTGLPSGTTYSFNPTQDTPPFNSILTIVTSSSTPVGTHTLTIKGVGSGVSDQTTIKLKVIQEASFTLSLSDPSLTIEQGDSGTTTITVNPISGYNKKVTLSLVSAPTGVTASFASNPITAGSSTTVTIQVSESTTPGAHTLVFKGVGEDGKEATTSLSLTVQEKPFDFTISVSPKNIEVNQGETAQVVVTVSLTSGSGKEVTLTAIGVPSGATYSFNPSKVTPPGSSVLTINTGSAKGTYTIIVKGTGDGKERTDTFTIKIKEKMCFIATATYGSEVSNEVNILRSFRDNIVLSTYAGQRFYVAFDAFYYSWSPRVAQTILEHQELIIPLRIILYPLIGTLLFATSIATPVVYVNSELAVYMAMTIASSLLGIIYLTPMSLIIARIIKRRIFTKRVARIMIYLTLGLLATSVIAQTLTLDMMLTIAISLYALALTLTSAYTTTTYILHKGRINPSK
;
A
#
# COMPACT_ATOMS: atom_id res chain seq x y z
N MET A 1 29.83 42.92 -19.33
CA MET A 1 29.07 42.75 -20.59
C MET A 1 29.74 41.87 -21.66
N GLY A 2 31.03 41.51 -21.57
CA GLY A 2 31.73 40.71 -22.60
C GLY A 2 31.52 39.19 -22.58
N GLY A 3 31.34 38.57 -21.40
CA GLY A 3 31.29 37.09 -21.28
C GLY A 3 29.97 36.42 -21.70
N VAL A 4 28.85 37.16 -21.69
CA VAL A 4 27.53 36.64 -22.08
C VAL A 4 27.37 36.62 -23.61
N ARG A 5 27.95 37.61 -24.32
CA ARG A 5 27.95 37.65 -25.79
C ARG A 5 28.80 36.55 -26.42
N LEU A 6 29.92 36.17 -25.78
CA LEU A 6 30.78 35.10 -26.29
C LEU A 6 30.12 33.71 -26.14
N LYS A 7 29.42 33.45 -25.03
CA LYS A 7 28.64 32.21 -24.85
C LYS A 7 27.45 32.12 -25.81
N PHE A 8 26.79 33.24 -26.11
CA PHE A 8 25.73 33.29 -27.11
C PHE A 8 26.26 33.08 -28.54
N MET A 9 27.39 33.69 -28.91
CA MET A 9 28.02 33.47 -30.23
C MET A 9 28.56 32.06 -30.40
N VAL A 10 29.13 31.44 -29.36
CA VAL A 10 29.61 30.05 -29.41
C VAL A 10 28.43 29.07 -29.50
N ALA A 11 27.31 29.32 -28.81
CA ALA A 11 26.10 28.53 -28.96
C ALA A 11 25.45 28.70 -30.35
N LEU A 12 25.48 29.91 -30.91
CA LEU A 12 24.98 30.19 -32.26
C LEU A 12 25.86 29.53 -33.33
N TYR A 13 27.19 29.60 -33.20
CA TYR A 13 28.13 28.90 -34.09
C TYR A 13 28.02 27.38 -33.96
N ALA A 14 27.84 26.85 -32.74
CA ALA A 14 27.60 25.41 -32.53
C ALA A 14 26.26 24.98 -33.14
N CYS A 15 25.20 25.79 -33.08
CA CYS A 15 23.92 25.52 -33.74
C CYS A 15 24.02 25.60 -35.27
N ILE A 16 24.79 26.54 -35.81
CA ILE A 16 25.03 26.66 -37.26
C ILE A 16 25.89 25.50 -37.77
N ILE A 17 26.89 25.06 -37.00
CA ILE A 17 27.73 23.88 -37.31
C ILE A 17 26.92 22.59 -37.17
N LEU A 18 26.06 22.46 -36.15
CA LEU A 18 25.20 21.28 -35.98
C LEU A 18 24.10 21.20 -37.05
N ALA A 19 23.53 22.35 -37.46
CA ALA A 19 22.61 22.43 -38.57
C ALA A 19 23.28 22.06 -39.90
N SER A 20 24.52 22.52 -40.14
CA SER A 20 25.26 22.19 -41.36
C SER A 20 25.80 20.75 -41.40
N VAL A 21 26.13 20.14 -40.26
CA VAL A 21 26.53 18.73 -40.19
C VAL A 21 25.34 17.77 -40.40
N LEU A 22 24.11 18.21 -40.13
CA LEU A 22 22.90 17.43 -40.42
C LEU A 22 22.52 17.40 -41.91
N PHE A 23 22.95 18.37 -42.71
CA PHE A 23 22.74 18.38 -44.17
C PHE A 23 23.65 17.39 -44.93
N ILE A 24 24.70 16.84 -44.31
CA ILE A 24 25.75 16.08 -45.01
C ILE A 24 25.48 14.56 -45.05
N ASN A 25 24.55 14.03 -44.25
CA ASN A 25 24.40 12.57 -44.06
C ASN A 25 23.31 11.88 -44.87
N HIS A 26 22.70 12.56 -45.84
CA HIS A 26 21.84 11.88 -46.82
C HIS A 26 22.46 11.95 -48.21
N PRO A 27 22.73 10.79 -48.86
CA PRO A 27 23.21 10.80 -50.22
C PRO A 27 22.17 11.53 -51.08
N PRO A 28 22.58 12.50 -51.92
CA PRO A 28 21.64 13.18 -52.79
C PRO A 28 20.90 12.14 -53.61
N LYS A 29 19.56 12.15 -53.55
CA LYS A 29 18.74 11.29 -54.41
C LYS A 29 19.17 11.51 -55.86
N VAL A 30 19.56 10.43 -56.53
CA VAL A 30 19.97 10.46 -57.94
C VAL A 30 18.77 10.94 -58.75
N ARG A 31 18.93 12.11 -59.38
CA ARG A 31 17.86 12.79 -60.10
C ARG A 31 17.71 12.20 -61.49
N ALA A 32 16.47 12.03 -61.94
CA ALA A 32 16.18 11.55 -63.27
C ALA A 32 16.15 12.72 -64.26
N VAL A 33 17.04 12.68 -65.25
CA VAL A 33 16.96 13.52 -66.45
C VAL A 33 16.26 12.72 -67.53
N TYR A 34 15.16 13.26 -68.06
CA TYR A 34 14.40 12.65 -69.14
C TYR A 34 14.87 13.20 -70.49
N GLU A 35 14.77 12.39 -71.55
CA GLU A 35 15.07 12.79 -72.92
C GLU A 35 13.92 12.39 -73.85
N VAL A 36 13.50 13.31 -74.72
CA VAL A 36 12.50 13.05 -75.76
C VAL A 36 13.01 13.51 -77.12
N THR A 37 12.79 12.68 -78.15
CA THR A 37 13.06 13.02 -79.55
C THR A 37 11.75 13.34 -80.26
N ILE A 38 11.65 14.55 -80.81
CA ILE A 38 10.45 15.08 -81.46
C ILE A 38 10.77 15.28 -82.94
N TYR A 39 10.06 14.63 -83.85
CA TYR A 39 10.22 14.84 -85.28
C TYR A 39 9.43 16.06 -85.77
N ALA A 40 9.88 16.68 -86.86
CA ALA A 40 9.20 17.83 -87.44
C ALA A 40 7.75 17.47 -87.83
N SER A 41 6.83 18.34 -87.43
CA SER A 41 5.41 18.25 -87.75
C SER A 41 5.06 19.02 -89.02
N LYS A 42 5.89 20.00 -89.40
CA LYS A 42 5.83 20.74 -90.67
C LYS A 42 7.24 21.16 -91.07
N ASP A 43 7.60 21.08 -92.35
CA ASP A 43 8.77 21.79 -92.88
C ASP A 43 8.63 22.22 -94.35
N THR A 44 9.37 23.26 -94.73
CA THR A 44 9.50 23.69 -96.13
C THR A 44 10.72 24.59 -96.25
N PHE A 45 11.20 24.82 -97.47
CA PHE A 45 12.05 25.97 -97.76
C PHE A 45 11.29 26.99 -98.62
N ILE A 46 11.73 28.24 -98.57
CA ILE A 46 11.21 29.36 -99.36
C ILE A 46 12.38 30.00 -100.12
N SER A 47 12.14 30.43 -101.36
CA SER A 47 13.23 30.84 -102.26
C SER A 47 12.97 32.20 -102.90
N GLU A 48 13.92 33.12 -102.73
CA GLU A 48 13.93 34.45 -103.35
C GLU A 48 14.04 34.39 -104.87
N GLN A 49 14.60 33.31 -105.42
CA GLN A 49 14.74 33.11 -106.86
C GLN A 49 13.39 32.79 -107.52
N VAL A 50 12.53 32.06 -106.83
CA VAL A 50 11.20 31.63 -107.30
C VAL A 50 10.16 31.98 -106.24
N PRO A 51 9.87 33.29 -106.06
CA PRO A 51 9.27 33.81 -104.83
C PRO A 51 7.82 33.41 -104.58
N ASN A 52 7.13 32.88 -105.60
CA ASN A 52 5.73 32.42 -105.52
C ASN A 52 5.61 30.89 -105.46
N SER A 53 6.72 30.14 -105.47
CA SER A 53 6.69 28.67 -105.41
C SER A 53 6.71 28.16 -103.97
N ASN A 54 5.95 27.10 -103.71
CA ASN A 54 5.97 26.34 -102.46
C ASN A 54 6.78 25.06 -102.63
N PHE A 55 7.46 24.62 -101.56
CA PHE A 55 8.34 23.45 -101.57
C PHE A 55 8.05 22.45 -100.45
N GLY A 56 6.91 22.55 -99.76
CA GLY A 56 6.58 21.70 -98.61
C GLY A 56 6.30 20.23 -98.95
N SER A 57 6.37 19.83 -100.22
CA SER A 57 6.26 18.43 -100.65
C SER A 57 7.60 17.84 -101.12
N LYS A 58 8.69 18.61 -101.03
CA LYS A 58 10.02 18.14 -101.44
C LYS A 58 10.61 17.30 -100.33
N GLN A 59 11.30 16.21 -100.67
CA GLN A 59 12.01 15.36 -99.71
C GLN A 59 13.32 15.97 -99.16
N TYR A 60 13.57 17.24 -99.47
CA TYR A 60 14.76 17.98 -99.07
C TYR A 60 14.42 19.43 -98.73
N LEU A 61 15.19 19.98 -97.81
CA LEU A 61 15.20 21.38 -97.43
C LEU A 61 16.45 22.04 -98.01
N LEU A 62 16.26 23.09 -98.82
CA LEU A 62 17.38 23.81 -99.44
C LEU A 62 17.62 25.13 -98.72
N LEU A 63 18.82 25.26 -98.13
CA LEU A 63 19.22 26.40 -97.32
C LEU A 63 20.48 27.05 -97.91
N GLY A 64 20.50 28.37 -98.08
CA GLY A 64 21.70 29.07 -98.54
C GLY A 64 21.47 30.23 -99.49
N THR A 65 22.55 30.64 -100.15
CA THR A 65 22.56 31.74 -101.13
C THR A 65 23.21 31.21 -102.39
N TYR A 66 22.61 31.48 -103.54
CA TYR A 66 23.20 31.17 -104.83
C TYR A 66 22.85 32.29 -105.80
N THR A 67 23.84 32.85 -106.51
CA THR A 67 23.66 33.99 -107.42
C THR A 67 22.95 35.16 -106.72
N SER A 68 23.35 35.44 -105.47
CA SER A 68 22.74 36.47 -104.61
C SER A 68 21.25 36.27 -104.26
N LYS A 69 20.67 35.10 -104.55
CA LYS A 69 19.29 34.75 -104.15
C LYS A 69 19.30 33.81 -102.95
N ARG A 70 18.58 34.21 -101.90
CA ARG A 70 18.51 33.49 -100.62
C ARG A 70 17.43 32.42 -100.61
N ARG A 71 17.65 31.41 -99.78
CA ARG A 71 16.71 30.35 -99.46
C ARG A 71 16.70 30.14 -97.97
N HIS A 72 15.52 30.24 -97.37
CA HIS A 72 15.30 30.06 -95.95
C HIS A 72 14.51 28.77 -95.71
N VAL A 73 14.74 28.14 -94.58
CA VAL A 73 14.06 26.91 -94.17
C VAL A 73 13.12 27.23 -93.01
N LEU A 74 11.91 26.67 -93.02
CA LEU A 74 10.91 26.74 -91.96
C LEU A 74 10.67 25.34 -91.41
N ILE A 75 10.71 25.13 -90.10
CA ILE A 75 10.51 23.82 -89.46
C ILE A 75 9.73 23.99 -88.16
N HIS A 76 8.65 23.23 -87.95
CA HIS A 76 7.85 23.27 -86.72
C HIS A 76 7.85 21.93 -85.98
N PHE A 77 8.02 21.97 -84.66
CA PHE A 77 7.98 20.80 -83.76
C PHE A 77 6.86 20.98 -82.73
N SER A 78 6.08 19.93 -82.46
CA SER A 78 5.06 19.94 -81.40
C SER A 78 5.69 19.55 -80.06
N LEU A 79 5.53 20.37 -79.02
CA LEU A 79 6.13 20.12 -77.70
C LEU A 79 5.24 19.31 -76.74
N ASN A 80 4.07 18.82 -77.19
CA ASN A 80 3.07 18.16 -76.33
C ASN A 80 3.57 16.88 -75.62
N SER A 81 4.68 16.29 -76.08
CA SER A 81 5.32 15.15 -75.43
C SER A 81 6.15 15.53 -74.20
N ILE A 82 6.35 16.82 -73.97
CA ILE A 82 7.03 17.35 -72.79
C ILE A 82 5.95 17.73 -71.76
N PRO A 83 6.00 17.21 -70.53
CA PRO A 83 5.08 17.60 -69.46
C PRO A 83 5.09 19.12 -69.21
N ASN A 84 3.94 19.70 -68.86
CA ASN A 84 3.79 21.14 -68.70
C ASN A 84 4.64 21.73 -67.55
N ASP A 85 4.90 20.93 -66.52
CA ASP A 85 5.69 21.30 -65.34
C ASP A 85 7.17 20.98 -65.48
N ALA A 86 7.59 20.37 -66.59
CA ALA A 86 8.99 20.06 -66.85
C ALA A 86 9.85 21.32 -66.96
N VAL A 87 11.09 21.25 -66.49
CA VAL A 87 12.09 22.30 -66.72
C VAL A 87 13.04 21.82 -67.81
N ILE A 88 13.07 22.56 -68.93
CA ILE A 88 13.98 22.28 -70.04
C ILE A 88 15.42 22.48 -69.56
N ILE A 89 16.27 21.46 -69.75
CA ILE A 89 17.70 21.50 -69.43
C ILE A 89 18.52 21.76 -70.69
N SER A 90 18.13 21.13 -71.81
CA SER A 90 18.74 21.39 -73.11
C SER A 90 17.78 21.02 -74.23
N ALA A 91 17.86 21.73 -75.36
CA ALA A 91 17.17 21.36 -76.59
C ALA A 91 18.09 21.49 -77.79
N LYS A 92 18.18 20.44 -78.61
CA LYS A 92 19.02 20.37 -79.80
C LYS A 92 18.18 20.16 -81.05
N LEU A 93 18.23 21.11 -81.97
CA LEU A 93 17.73 20.94 -83.33
C LEU A 93 18.76 20.13 -84.12
N VAL A 94 18.35 18.98 -84.64
CA VAL A 94 19.21 18.06 -85.36
C VAL A 94 18.80 18.03 -86.82
N LEU A 95 19.72 18.42 -87.69
CA LEU A 95 19.55 18.43 -89.14
C LEU A 95 20.63 17.57 -89.79
N LYS A 96 20.23 16.59 -90.60
CA LYS A 96 21.17 15.78 -91.36
C LYS A 96 21.28 16.27 -92.79
N LYS A 97 22.51 16.63 -93.18
CA LYS A 97 22.81 17.15 -94.51
C LYS A 97 22.85 16.01 -95.51
N TYR A 98 22.10 16.12 -96.59
CA TYR A 98 22.21 15.22 -97.74
C TYR A 98 23.39 15.61 -98.64
N SER A 99 23.49 16.88 -99.05
CA SER A 99 24.58 17.36 -99.93
C SER A 99 24.78 18.88 -99.82
N GLN A 100 25.85 19.41 -100.43
CA GLN A 100 26.13 20.85 -100.48
C GLN A 100 26.90 21.22 -101.75
N ALA A 101 26.73 22.45 -102.24
CA ALA A 101 27.41 22.92 -103.44
C ALA A 101 27.57 24.44 -103.50
N ALA A 102 28.35 24.91 -104.48
CA ALA A 102 28.55 26.32 -104.83
C ALA A 102 29.13 27.22 -103.72
N PHE A 103 29.96 26.67 -102.83
CA PHE A 103 30.62 27.44 -101.77
C PHE A 103 31.73 28.32 -102.33
N SER A 104 31.50 29.64 -102.35
CA SER A 104 32.50 30.65 -102.71
C SER A 104 33.47 30.98 -101.55
N ALA A 105 33.07 30.70 -100.31
CA ALA A 105 33.88 30.82 -99.10
C ALA A 105 34.18 29.45 -98.46
N SER A 106 35.12 29.40 -97.50
CA SER A 106 35.48 28.16 -96.79
C SER A 106 34.37 27.64 -95.87
N PHE A 107 33.43 28.50 -95.48
CA PHE A 107 32.26 28.15 -94.70
C PHE A 107 31.09 29.09 -94.98
N LYS A 108 29.90 28.68 -94.55
CA LYS A 108 28.70 29.53 -94.50
C LYS A 108 28.05 29.41 -93.13
N PHE A 109 27.64 30.55 -92.61
CA PHE A 109 26.98 30.71 -91.33
C PHE A 109 25.47 30.82 -91.52
N PHE A 110 24.71 30.20 -90.62
CA PHE A 110 23.24 30.21 -90.64
C PHE A 110 22.70 30.59 -89.28
N TYR A 111 21.72 31.51 -89.26
CA TYR A 111 20.95 31.80 -88.06
C TYR A 111 19.74 30.86 -87.98
N VAL A 112 19.40 30.46 -86.76
CA VAL A 112 18.18 29.75 -86.39
C VAL A 112 17.38 30.66 -85.46
N LYS A 113 16.16 31.05 -85.86
CA LYS A 113 15.31 31.99 -85.13
C LYS A 113 13.89 31.47 -84.99
N MET A 114 13.14 32.04 -84.05
CA MET A 114 11.71 31.74 -83.88
C MET A 114 10.87 32.48 -84.91
N VAL A 115 10.01 31.76 -85.63
CA VAL A 115 8.99 32.37 -86.48
C VAL A 115 7.97 33.10 -85.60
N SER A 116 7.62 34.34 -85.94
CA SER A 116 6.70 35.16 -85.13
C SER A 116 5.24 35.08 -85.57
N LYS A 117 4.96 34.43 -86.72
CA LYS A 117 3.61 34.27 -87.25
C LYS A 117 3.37 32.87 -87.77
N TYR A 118 2.12 32.40 -87.63
CA TYR A 118 1.70 31.14 -88.20
C TYR A 118 1.96 31.05 -89.72
N TRP A 119 2.43 29.89 -90.17
CA TRP A 119 2.62 29.55 -91.57
C TRP A 119 2.07 28.15 -91.88
N SER A 120 1.77 27.91 -93.15
CA SER A 120 1.25 26.64 -93.65
C SER A 120 2.25 25.99 -94.60
N GLU A 121 2.62 24.75 -94.30
CA GLU A 121 3.62 23.94 -95.01
C GLU A 121 3.42 23.94 -96.52
N TYR A 122 2.22 23.61 -96.99
CA TYR A 122 1.90 23.50 -98.41
C TYR A 122 1.49 24.83 -99.07
N ARG A 123 1.67 25.96 -98.39
CA ARG A 123 1.27 27.29 -98.89
C ARG A 123 2.34 28.37 -98.71
N ALA A 124 3.33 28.16 -97.84
CA ALA A 124 4.37 29.13 -97.59
C ALA A 124 5.29 29.28 -98.82
N THR A 125 5.54 30.52 -99.21
CA THR A 125 6.45 30.94 -100.29
C THR A 125 7.34 32.06 -99.77
N TRP A 126 8.22 32.61 -100.60
CA TRP A 126 9.03 33.77 -100.23
C TRP A 126 8.18 34.99 -99.87
N LYS A 127 7.04 35.18 -100.55
CA LYS A 127 6.12 36.31 -100.33
C LYS A 127 4.99 36.03 -99.35
N LYS A 128 4.52 34.78 -99.29
CA LYS A 128 3.32 34.40 -98.54
C LYS A 128 3.61 33.40 -97.42
N ARG A 129 3.01 33.58 -96.24
CA ARG A 129 3.06 32.60 -95.14
C ARG A 129 1.92 31.59 -95.19
N THR A 130 0.81 31.97 -95.82
CA THR A 130 -0.38 31.13 -96.04
C THR A 130 -1.00 31.48 -97.40
N SER A 131 -2.09 30.82 -97.81
CA SER A 131 -2.81 31.18 -99.04
C SER A 131 -3.31 32.65 -99.05
N LEU A 132 -3.72 33.13 -97.87
CA LEU A 132 -4.38 34.43 -97.69
C LEU A 132 -3.44 35.55 -97.24
N TYR A 133 -2.40 35.24 -96.46
CA TYR A 133 -1.57 36.24 -95.81
C TYR A 133 -0.12 36.25 -96.32
N SER A 134 0.38 37.45 -96.62
CA SER A 134 1.79 37.72 -96.91
C SER A 134 2.64 37.76 -95.64
N TRP A 135 3.95 37.58 -95.80
CA TRP A 135 4.91 37.98 -94.77
C TRP A 135 4.94 39.51 -94.65
N SER A 136 5.23 40.05 -93.46
CA SER A 136 5.51 41.49 -93.35
C SER A 136 6.84 41.84 -94.00
N ASN A 137 7.83 40.95 -93.88
CA ASN A 137 9.08 41.00 -94.61
C ASN A 137 9.20 39.77 -95.52
N GLU A 138 9.38 39.97 -96.82
CA GLU A 138 9.60 38.83 -97.74
C GLU A 138 10.78 37.98 -97.24
N GLY A 139 10.61 36.66 -97.26
CA GLY A 139 11.57 35.73 -96.68
C GLY A 139 11.29 35.32 -95.22
N GLY A 140 10.25 35.83 -94.57
CA GLY A 140 9.77 35.33 -93.28
C GLY A 140 9.80 36.35 -92.14
N ASP A 141 8.83 36.26 -91.24
CA ASP A 141 8.74 37.08 -90.02
C ASP A 141 9.24 36.28 -88.81
N TYR A 142 10.19 36.84 -88.06
CA TYR A 142 10.81 36.18 -86.91
C TYR A 142 11.16 37.13 -85.76
N TYR A 143 11.29 36.58 -84.56
CA TYR A 143 11.82 37.30 -83.41
C TYR A 143 13.33 37.47 -83.51
N THR A 144 13.86 38.57 -82.99
CA THR A 144 15.31 38.86 -83.01
C THR A 144 16.09 38.11 -81.94
N SER A 145 15.43 37.70 -80.84
CA SER A 145 15.99 36.96 -79.71
C SER A 145 14.93 36.09 -79.03
N PRO A 146 15.30 34.96 -78.38
CA PRO A 146 16.57 34.24 -78.55
C PRO A 146 16.78 33.74 -79.98
N TYR A 147 18.04 33.51 -80.33
CA TYR A 147 18.46 32.91 -81.59
C TYR A 147 19.58 31.92 -81.34
N SER A 148 19.76 31.00 -82.28
CA SER A 148 20.94 30.14 -82.36
C SER A 148 21.58 30.26 -83.74
N TYR A 149 22.69 29.57 -83.95
CA TYR A 149 23.38 29.54 -85.21
C TYR A 149 24.19 28.26 -85.38
N PHE A 150 24.58 27.99 -86.62
CA PHE A 150 25.55 26.94 -86.93
C PHE A 150 26.32 27.29 -88.20
N THR A 151 27.45 26.62 -88.37
CA THR A 151 28.35 26.82 -89.50
C THR A 151 28.47 25.53 -90.30
N VAL A 152 28.32 25.64 -91.61
CA VAL A 152 28.60 24.56 -92.56
C VAL A 152 29.90 24.90 -93.27
N TYR A 153 30.89 24.00 -93.21
CA TYR A 153 32.15 24.17 -93.90
C TYR A 153 32.09 23.56 -95.29
N LYS A 154 32.80 24.17 -96.25
CA LYS A 154 32.86 23.71 -97.66
C LYS A 154 33.30 22.25 -97.80
N ASN A 155 34.14 21.78 -96.88
CA ASN A 155 34.70 20.43 -96.86
C ASN A 155 33.99 19.49 -95.86
N ASP A 156 32.87 19.91 -95.28
CA ASP A 156 32.10 19.02 -94.40
C ASP A 156 31.64 17.77 -95.19
N PRO A 157 31.80 16.54 -94.64
CA PRO A 157 31.43 15.32 -95.35
C PRO A 157 29.94 15.30 -95.73
N THR A 158 29.61 14.60 -96.81
CA THR A 158 28.21 14.25 -97.12
C THR A 158 27.60 13.50 -95.93
N GLU A 159 26.30 13.65 -95.70
CA GLU A 159 25.60 12.99 -94.56
C GLU A 159 25.97 13.47 -93.16
N LYS A 160 26.74 14.57 -93.02
CA LYS A 160 27.04 15.18 -91.72
C LYS A 160 25.75 15.62 -90.99
N THR A 161 25.65 15.23 -89.72
CA THR A 161 24.62 15.69 -88.80
C THR A 161 25.06 16.97 -88.09
N TYR A 162 24.18 17.96 -88.04
CA TYR A 162 24.36 19.21 -87.30
C TYR A 162 23.43 19.21 -86.10
N GLU A 163 24.01 19.33 -84.90
CA GLU A 163 23.29 19.52 -83.65
C GLU A 163 23.40 20.99 -83.24
N ILE A 164 22.29 21.72 -83.32
CA ILE A 164 22.22 23.14 -83.00
C ILE A 164 21.54 23.30 -81.65
N ASP A 165 22.23 23.94 -80.69
CA ASP A 165 21.64 24.28 -79.39
C ASP A 165 20.56 25.35 -79.57
N VAL A 166 19.31 24.98 -79.32
CA VAL A 166 18.14 25.85 -79.41
C VAL A 166 17.42 25.93 -78.06
N THR A 167 18.12 25.64 -76.96
CA THR A 167 17.57 25.54 -75.60
C THR A 167 16.72 26.76 -75.23
N SER A 168 17.28 27.96 -75.34
CA SER A 168 16.55 29.20 -74.99
C SER A 168 15.31 29.47 -75.84
N ILE A 169 15.29 29.01 -77.10
CA ILE A 169 14.10 29.13 -77.95
C ILE A 169 13.00 28.19 -77.45
N VAL A 170 13.36 26.96 -77.13
CA VAL A 170 12.40 25.93 -76.68
C VAL A 170 11.87 26.25 -75.28
N GLU A 171 12.68 26.84 -74.39
CA GLU A 171 12.26 27.35 -73.09
C GLU A 171 11.14 28.41 -73.20
N GLU A 172 11.28 29.38 -74.11
CA GLU A 172 10.24 30.40 -74.35
C GLU A 172 8.93 29.79 -74.89
N TRP A 173 9.03 28.74 -75.71
CA TRP A 173 7.86 28.02 -76.19
C TRP A 173 7.19 27.17 -75.11
N HIS A 174 7.97 26.45 -74.31
CA HIS A 174 7.48 25.54 -73.29
C HIS A 174 6.86 26.27 -72.10
N SER A 175 7.49 27.37 -71.66
CA SER A 175 6.94 28.25 -70.61
C SER A 175 5.68 29.03 -71.06
N GLY A 176 5.39 29.05 -72.36
CA GLY A 176 4.25 29.77 -72.95
C GLY A 176 4.48 31.28 -73.12
N SER A 177 5.68 31.79 -72.87
CA SER A 177 6.02 33.22 -73.08
C SER A 177 5.96 33.63 -74.56
N LYS A 178 6.21 32.68 -75.47
CA LYS A 178 6.08 32.84 -76.92
C LYS A 178 5.29 31.68 -77.52
N THR A 179 4.41 31.99 -78.48
CA THR A 179 3.73 30.96 -79.26
C THR A 179 4.71 30.24 -80.17
N ASN A 180 4.71 28.90 -80.13
CA ASN A 180 5.53 28.08 -81.02
C ASN A 180 4.96 28.07 -82.45
N TYR A 181 5.59 28.82 -83.36
CA TYR A 181 5.37 28.71 -84.81
C TYR A 181 6.55 28.06 -85.54
N GLY A 182 7.50 27.49 -84.81
CA GLY A 182 8.66 26.81 -85.37
C GLY A 182 9.85 27.72 -85.64
N PHE A 183 10.90 27.12 -86.18
CA PHE A 183 12.15 27.75 -86.55
C PHE A 183 12.11 28.31 -87.96
N ILE A 184 12.77 29.44 -88.17
CA ILE A 184 13.28 29.87 -89.47
C ILE A 184 14.81 29.81 -89.46
N ILE A 185 15.37 29.28 -90.53
CA ILE A 185 16.82 29.16 -90.72
C ILE A 185 17.20 29.91 -91.99
N TYR A 186 18.17 30.81 -91.91
CA TYR A 186 18.57 31.64 -93.04
C TYR A 186 20.07 31.92 -93.08
N PRO A 187 20.67 32.11 -94.27
CA PRO A 187 22.10 32.37 -94.42
C PRO A 187 22.48 33.77 -93.93
N TYR A 188 23.65 33.88 -93.29
CA TYR A 188 24.31 35.15 -93.02
C TYR A 188 25.35 35.49 -94.08
N GLY A 189 25.47 36.78 -94.40
CA GLY A 189 26.39 37.29 -95.41
C GLY A 189 25.94 37.04 -96.86
N THR A 190 26.77 37.46 -97.81
CA THR A 190 26.48 37.46 -99.25
C THR A 190 27.20 36.37 -100.04
N ALA A 191 28.14 35.63 -99.41
CA ALA A 191 28.87 34.56 -100.06
C ALA A 191 27.92 33.46 -100.58
N ASP A 192 28.22 32.91 -101.76
CA ASP A 192 27.45 31.82 -102.32
C ASP A 192 27.81 30.49 -101.65
N GLY A 193 26.82 29.61 -101.59
CA GLY A 193 26.88 28.30 -100.95
C GLY A 193 25.49 27.89 -100.48
N TYR A 194 25.09 26.68 -100.83
CA TYR A 194 23.81 26.11 -100.41
C TYR A 194 23.96 24.65 -99.99
N VAL A 195 23.03 24.24 -99.12
CA VAL A 195 23.05 22.96 -98.41
C VAL A 195 21.67 22.34 -98.51
N TYR A 196 21.63 21.05 -98.81
CA TYR A 196 20.44 20.22 -98.76
C TYR A 196 20.41 19.47 -97.43
N PHE A 197 19.33 19.63 -96.68
CA PHE A 197 18.99 18.78 -95.55
C PHE A 197 17.84 17.85 -95.94
N TYR A 198 17.73 16.70 -95.28
CA TYR A 198 16.52 15.89 -95.41
C TYR A 198 15.31 16.66 -94.86
N SER A 199 14.15 16.55 -95.52
CA SER A 199 12.88 17.10 -95.01
C SER A 199 12.06 16.04 -94.29
N ARG A 200 10.93 16.46 -93.74
CA ARG A 200 9.89 15.60 -93.17
C ARG A 200 9.32 14.60 -94.19
N GLU A 201 9.22 14.98 -95.45
CA GLU A 201 8.72 14.13 -96.54
C GLU A 201 9.74 13.07 -96.99
N TYR A 202 10.98 13.11 -96.50
CA TYR A 202 11.99 12.12 -96.86
C TYR A 202 11.53 10.70 -96.54
N THR A 203 11.56 9.81 -97.54
CA THR A 203 10.98 8.45 -97.46
C THR A 203 12.00 7.36 -97.15
N GLY A 204 13.29 7.69 -97.08
CA GLY A 204 14.35 6.77 -96.65
C GLY A 204 14.35 6.56 -95.13
N ASP A 205 15.54 6.52 -94.50
CA ASP A 205 15.61 6.38 -93.04
C ASP A 205 14.97 7.59 -92.36
N THR A 206 13.81 7.37 -91.72
CA THR A 206 13.05 8.42 -91.06
C THR A 206 13.79 9.06 -89.88
N LYS A 207 14.86 8.42 -89.36
CA LYS A 207 15.73 8.98 -88.30
C LYS A 207 16.57 10.17 -88.77
N ASP A 208 16.70 10.34 -90.08
CA ASP A 208 17.46 11.41 -90.73
C ASP A 208 16.62 12.67 -90.96
N ARG A 209 15.29 12.58 -90.80
CA ARG A 209 14.38 13.72 -90.85
C ARG A 209 14.72 14.73 -89.74
N PRO A 210 14.38 16.01 -89.91
CA PRO A 210 14.60 17.01 -88.87
C PRO A 210 13.95 16.58 -87.56
N LYS A 211 14.74 16.62 -86.48
CA LYS A 211 14.31 16.25 -85.14
C LYS A 211 14.80 17.24 -84.10
N LEU A 212 14.04 17.38 -83.03
CA LEU A 212 14.37 18.16 -81.86
C LEU A 212 14.56 17.18 -80.69
N ILE A 213 15.76 17.14 -80.12
CA ILE A 213 16.06 16.33 -78.95
C ILE A 213 16.00 17.24 -77.74
N VAL A 214 15.10 16.97 -76.80
CA VAL A 214 14.89 17.80 -75.61
C VAL A 214 15.16 16.97 -74.36
N ARG A 215 16.02 17.49 -73.49
CA ARG A 215 16.28 16.94 -72.16
C ARG A 215 15.64 17.84 -71.11
N TYR A 216 14.94 17.26 -70.16
CA TYR A 216 14.21 17.99 -69.12
C TYR A 216 14.26 17.27 -67.76
N GLU A 217 14.05 18.05 -66.70
CA GLU A 217 13.86 17.55 -65.34
C GLU A 217 12.43 17.85 -64.87
N MET A 218 11.92 17.05 -63.93
CA MET A 218 10.62 17.29 -63.30
C MET A 218 10.82 17.99 -61.95
N PRO A 219 9.90 18.87 -61.52
CA PRO A 219 9.91 19.43 -60.18
C PRO A 219 9.94 18.30 -59.13
N SER A 220 10.72 18.48 -58.07
CA SER A 220 10.86 17.47 -57.02
C SER A 220 10.97 18.11 -55.65
N ILE A 221 10.58 17.36 -54.63
CA ILE A 221 10.80 17.71 -53.23
C ILE A 221 11.65 16.62 -52.56
N ASP A 222 12.39 16.99 -51.52
CA ASP A 222 13.12 16.06 -50.67
C ASP A 222 12.77 16.32 -49.20
N VAL A 223 12.28 15.28 -48.53
CA VAL A 223 11.89 15.29 -47.12
C VAL A 223 12.93 14.49 -46.34
N SER A 224 13.56 15.15 -45.38
CA SER A 224 14.50 14.52 -44.45
C SER A 224 14.12 14.81 -43.01
N ALA A 225 14.56 13.97 -42.08
CA ALA A 225 14.27 14.15 -40.66
C ALA A 225 15.45 13.76 -39.79
N SER A 226 15.69 14.52 -38.72
CA SER A 226 16.77 14.29 -37.78
C SER A 226 16.31 14.45 -36.32
N PRO A 227 16.81 13.60 -35.40
CA PRO A 227 17.65 12.41 -35.66
C PRO A 227 16.84 11.25 -36.26
N SER A 228 17.51 10.23 -36.80
CA SER A 228 16.82 9.05 -37.37
C SER A 228 16.15 8.15 -36.32
N ILE A 229 16.52 8.32 -35.04
CA ILE A 229 15.91 7.64 -33.89
C ILE A 229 15.86 8.55 -32.66
N ARG A 230 14.75 8.51 -31.91
CA ARG A 230 14.64 9.06 -30.55
C ARG A 230 14.15 8.01 -29.58
N THR A 231 14.70 8.00 -28.38
CA THR A 231 14.15 7.25 -27.24
C THR A 231 13.28 8.18 -26.40
N VAL A 232 12.13 7.71 -25.95
CA VAL A 232 11.19 8.47 -25.11
C VAL A 232 10.58 7.56 -24.05
N THR A 233 10.37 8.07 -22.84
CA THR A 233 9.65 7.33 -21.80
C THR A 233 8.14 7.45 -22.03
N GLN A 234 7.36 6.42 -21.72
CA GLN A 234 5.90 6.49 -21.74
C GLN A 234 5.39 7.72 -20.95
N GLY A 235 4.49 8.49 -21.55
CA GLY A 235 3.96 9.73 -20.98
C GLY A 235 4.77 10.98 -21.34
N GLU A 236 5.96 10.83 -21.90
CA GLU A 236 6.81 11.95 -22.31
C GLU A 236 6.67 12.29 -23.81
N THR A 237 7.37 13.36 -24.20
CA THR A 237 7.34 13.92 -25.56
C THR A 237 8.69 13.74 -26.25
N ALA A 238 8.66 13.35 -27.54
CA ALA A 238 9.81 13.32 -28.42
C ALA A 238 9.66 14.33 -29.54
N THR A 239 10.77 14.94 -29.97
CA THR A 239 10.79 15.87 -31.10
C THR A 239 11.80 15.45 -32.17
N PHE A 240 11.40 15.68 -33.42
CA PHE A 240 12.21 15.50 -34.63
C PHE A 240 12.15 16.77 -35.46
N GLN A 241 13.30 17.18 -36.01
CA GLN A 241 13.34 18.25 -36.98
C GLN A 241 13.15 17.64 -38.37
N VAL A 242 12.16 18.12 -39.11
CA VAL A 242 11.87 17.74 -40.49
C VAL A 242 12.31 18.87 -41.41
N SER A 243 13.12 18.56 -42.40
CA SER A 243 13.61 19.52 -43.39
C SER A 243 13.04 19.14 -44.75
N VAL A 244 12.38 20.11 -45.40
CA VAL A 244 11.82 19.95 -46.74
C VAL A 244 12.54 20.90 -47.68
N THR A 245 13.12 20.36 -48.74
CA THR A 245 13.72 21.13 -49.83
C THR A 245 12.99 20.87 -51.14
N GLY A 246 13.07 21.81 -52.08
CA GLY A 246 12.43 21.71 -53.38
C GLY A 246 13.40 22.10 -54.49
N GLN A 247 13.27 21.46 -55.64
CA GLN A 247 13.99 21.79 -56.87
C GLN A 247 12.97 22.06 -57.97
N TYR A 248 13.02 23.27 -58.56
CA TYR A 248 12.04 23.78 -59.53
C TYR A 248 10.58 23.72 -59.06
N TYR A 249 10.36 23.54 -57.76
CA TYR A 249 9.04 23.49 -57.14
C TYR A 249 8.91 24.68 -56.19
N SER A 250 7.89 25.51 -56.41
CA SER A 250 7.59 26.70 -55.62
C SER A 250 6.20 26.64 -54.95
N GLY A 251 5.52 25.50 -55.04
CA GLY A 251 4.23 25.28 -54.37
C GLY A 251 4.37 24.98 -52.89
N THR A 252 3.24 24.98 -52.18
CA THR A 252 3.17 24.55 -50.78
C THR A 252 3.31 23.02 -50.68
N VAL A 253 4.01 22.54 -49.65
CA VAL A 253 4.12 21.11 -49.29
C VAL A 253 3.47 20.89 -47.94
N GLN A 254 2.49 19.98 -47.89
CA GLN A 254 1.82 19.55 -46.66
C GLN A 254 2.52 18.32 -46.07
N LEU A 255 2.77 18.33 -44.76
CA LEU A 255 3.36 17.21 -44.03
C LEU A 255 2.28 16.33 -43.39
N SER A 256 2.53 15.02 -43.39
CA SER A 256 1.69 14.03 -42.71
C SER A 256 2.58 12.92 -42.10
N LEU A 257 2.06 12.24 -41.08
CA LEU A 257 2.76 11.15 -40.38
C LEU A 257 1.89 9.89 -40.33
N THR A 258 2.48 8.73 -40.62
CA THR A 258 1.85 7.42 -40.46
C THR A 258 2.73 6.46 -39.66
N GLY A 259 2.15 5.39 -39.12
CA GLY A 259 2.87 4.36 -38.35
C GLY A 259 2.94 4.62 -36.83
N LEU A 260 2.15 5.58 -36.32
CA LEU A 260 2.09 5.89 -34.90
C LEU A 260 1.58 4.69 -34.07
N PRO A 261 2.23 4.35 -32.96
CA PRO A 261 1.71 3.35 -32.04
C PRO A 261 0.47 3.87 -31.31
N SER A 262 -0.35 2.94 -30.79
CA SER A 262 -1.55 3.29 -30.02
C SER A 262 -1.20 4.15 -28.79
N GLY A 263 -2.12 5.05 -28.41
CA GLY A 263 -1.92 5.96 -27.29
C GLY A 263 -0.89 7.06 -27.53
N THR A 264 -0.63 7.44 -28.80
CA THR A 264 0.23 8.58 -29.15
C THR A 264 -0.52 9.64 -29.95
N THR A 265 -0.08 10.89 -29.85
CA THR A 265 -0.54 12.01 -30.67
C THR A 265 0.66 12.72 -31.30
N TYR A 266 0.46 13.38 -32.44
CA TYR A 266 1.53 14.14 -33.08
C TYR A 266 1.06 15.50 -33.60
N SER A 267 2.01 16.41 -33.77
CA SER A 267 1.81 17.68 -34.46
C SER A 267 3.06 18.08 -35.23
N PHE A 268 2.87 18.81 -36.33
CA PHE A 268 3.94 19.48 -37.06
C PHE A 268 3.80 21.00 -36.84
N ASN A 269 4.92 21.70 -36.71
CA ASN A 269 4.93 23.16 -36.65
C ASN A 269 6.10 23.74 -37.46
N PRO A 270 5.85 24.33 -38.65
CA PRO A 270 4.55 24.41 -39.35
C PRO A 270 4.08 23.05 -39.93
N THR A 271 2.78 22.90 -40.21
CA THR A 271 2.20 21.69 -40.85
C THR A 271 2.37 21.67 -42.37
N GLN A 272 2.56 22.85 -42.97
CA GLN A 272 2.80 23.04 -44.39
C GLN A 272 3.54 24.36 -44.61
N ASP A 273 4.38 24.43 -45.64
CA ASP A 273 5.03 25.67 -46.07
C ASP A 273 5.59 25.49 -47.50
N THR A 274 6.17 26.55 -48.07
CA THR A 274 6.88 26.53 -49.35
C THR A 274 8.35 26.17 -49.14
N PRO A 275 8.91 25.15 -49.84
CA PRO A 275 10.32 24.79 -49.71
C PRO A 275 11.28 25.93 -50.11
N PRO A 276 12.45 26.07 -49.45
CA PRO A 276 12.92 25.25 -48.34
C PRO A 276 12.36 25.70 -46.99
N PHE A 277 11.93 24.75 -46.15
CA PHE A 277 11.49 25.04 -44.78
C PHE A 277 11.83 23.91 -43.81
N ASN A 278 11.78 24.23 -42.51
CA ASN A 278 11.91 23.27 -41.43
C ASN A 278 10.60 23.21 -40.63
N SER A 279 10.23 22.01 -40.18
CA SER A 279 9.07 21.75 -39.33
C SER A 279 9.50 20.93 -38.12
N ILE A 280 8.97 21.24 -36.94
CA ILE A 280 9.19 20.43 -35.74
C ILE A 280 8.04 19.42 -35.64
N LEU A 281 8.37 18.15 -35.80
CA LEU A 281 7.47 17.05 -35.46
C LEU A 281 7.55 16.80 -33.96
N THR A 282 6.43 16.99 -33.26
CA THR A 282 6.28 16.67 -31.84
C THR A 282 5.41 15.43 -31.71
N ILE A 283 5.87 14.43 -30.96
CA ILE A 283 5.13 13.21 -30.67
C ILE A 283 4.99 13.09 -29.15
N VAL A 284 3.76 12.99 -28.68
CA VAL A 284 3.43 12.82 -27.26
C VAL A 284 2.99 11.37 -27.04
N THR A 285 3.60 10.70 -26.07
CA THR A 285 3.24 9.34 -25.66
C THR A 285 2.36 9.36 -24.41
N SER A 286 1.60 8.29 -24.18
CA SER A 286 0.84 8.07 -22.94
C SER A 286 1.50 7.00 -22.09
N SER A 287 1.04 6.84 -20.84
CA SER A 287 1.43 5.72 -19.95
C SER A 287 1.09 4.34 -20.50
N SER A 288 0.22 4.26 -21.52
CA SER A 288 -0.23 3.02 -22.16
C SER A 288 0.43 2.76 -23.51
N THR A 289 1.24 3.68 -24.04
CA THR A 289 1.88 3.53 -25.35
C THR A 289 2.77 2.28 -25.36
N PRO A 290 2.61 1.35 -26.32
CA PRO A 290 3.40 0.12 -26.35
C PRO A 290 4.92 0.36 -26.32
N VAL A 291 5.62 -0.29 -25.39
CA VAL A 291 7.08 -0.29 -25.30
C VAL A 291 7.67 -1.00 -26.52
N GLY A 292 8.74 -0.46 -27.10
CA GLY A 292 9.36 -1.02 -28.30
C GLY A 292 9.88 0.07 -29.24
N THR A 293 10.43 -0.36 -30.38
CA THR A 293 10.89 0.56 -31.43
C THR A 293 9.86 0.59 -32.56
N HIS A 294 9.26 1.76 -32.78
CA HIS A 294 8.23 1.99 -33.79
C HIS A 294 8.81 2.77 -34.96
N THR A 295 8.56 2.31 -36.18
CA THR A 295 9.00 2.99 -37.41
C THR A 295 7.87 3.90 -37.89
N LEU A 296 8.14 5.20 -37.97
CA LEU A 296 7.19 6.22 -38.42
C LEU A 296 7.60 6.72 -39.80
N THR A 297 6.62 6.98 -40.66
CA THR A 297 6.84 7.52 -42.01
C THR A 297 6.32 8.94 -42.08
N ILE A 298 7.20 9.89 -42.36
CA ILE A 298 6.88 11.29 -42.62
C ILE A 298 6.74 11.45 -44.12
N LYS A 299 5.60 11.96 -44.58
CA LYS A 299 5.32 12.18 -45.99
C LYS A 299 5.06 13.65 -46.26
N GLY A 300 5.77 14.22 -47.23
CA GLY A 300 5.51 15.53 -47.82
C GLY A 300 4.74 15.36 -49.13
N VAL A 301 3.68 16.15 -49.30
CA VAL A 301 2.87 16.16 -50.53
C VAL A 301 2.66 17.59 -50.99
N GLY A 302 3.04 17.84 -52.25
CA GLY A 302 2.74 19.07 -52.98
C GLY A 302 1.92 18.78 -54.23
N SER A 303 1.63 19.80 -55.03
CA SER A 303 0.94 19.63 -56.31
C SER A 303 1.85 18.89 -57.30
N GLY A 304 1.53 17.63 -57.63
CA GLY A 304 2.30 16.81 -58.58
C GLY A 304 3.61 16.21 -58.03
N VAL A 305 3.99 16.54 -56.78
CA VAL A 305 5.23 16.08 -56.15
C VAL A 305 4.95 15.42 -54.80
N SER A 306 5.67 14.35 -54.47
CA SER A 306 5.61 13.74 -53.15
C SER A 306 6.93 13.05 -52.83
N ASP A 307 7.31 13.11 -51.56
CA ASP A 307 8.45 12.39 -51.04
C ASP A 307 8.22 11.97 -49.58
N GLN A 308 8.98 10.98 -49.10
CA GLN A 308 8.84 10.47 -47.75
C GLN A 308 10.18 10.03 -47.14
N THR A 309 10.24 10.07 -45.82
CA THR A 309 11.35 9.56 -45.02
C THR A 309 10.85 8.81 -43.80
N THR A 310 11.70 7.98 -43.20
CA THR A 310 11.36 7.18 -42.02
C THR A 310 12.23 7.57 -40.83
N ILE A 311 11.61 7.67 -39.65
CA ILE A 311 12.26 7.83 -38.35
C ILE A 311 11.85 6.70 -37.41
N LYS A 312 12.62 6.49 -36.34
CA LYS A 312 12.31 5.49 -35.30
C LYS A 312 12.00 6.17 -33.97
N LEU A 313 10.91 5.77 -33.33
CA LEU A 313 10.56 6.15 -31.97
C LEU A 313 10.72 4.92 -31.06
N LYS A 314 11.73 4.92 -30.21
CA LYS A 314 11.95 3.89 -29.19
C LYS A 314 11.24 4.30 -27.90
N VAL A 315 10.07 3.73 -27.66
CA VAL A 315 9.31 3.94 -26.41
C VAL A 315 9.86 2.99 -25.36
N ILE A 316 10.24 3.54 -24.21
CA ILE A 316 10.64 2.79 -23.01
C ILE A 316 9.67 3.09 -21.87
N GLN A 317 9.50 2.17 -20.94
CA GLN A 317 8.83 2.46 -19.68
C GLN A 317 9.85 2.99 -18.68
N GLU A 318 9.44 3.90 -17.80
CA GLU A 318 10.32 4.40 -16.74
C GLU A 318 10.76 3.25 -15.82
N ALA A 319 12.03 3.26 -15.40
CA ALA A 319 12.51 2.28 -14.43
C ALA A 319 11.78 2.47 -13.10
N SER A 320 11.17 1.41 -12.57
CA SER A 320 10.42 1.40 -11.30
C SER A 320 10.50 0.03 -10.65
N PHE A 321 9.75 -0.24 -9.57
CA PHE A 321 9.70 -1.56 -8.94
C PHE A 321 8.31 -1.87 -8.38
N THR A 322 8.06 -3.15 -8.11
CA THR A 322 6.91 -3.62 -7.33
C THR A 322 7.40 -4.47 -6.16
N LEU A 323 6.53 -4.66 -5.16
CA LEU A 323 6.80 -5.54 -4.02
C LEU A 323 5.88 -6.76 -4.06
N SER A 324 6.43 -7.93 -3.77
CA SER A 324 5.65 -9.17 -3.60
C SER A 324 6.07 -9.89 -2.33
N LEU A 325 5.13 -10.61 -1.72
CA LEU A 325 5.37 -11.48 -0.57
C LEU A 325 5.45 -12.94 -1.03
N SER A 326 6.33 -13.74 -0.42
CA SER A 326 6.31 -15.21 -0.61
C SER A 326 5.00 -15.80 -0.11
N ASP A 327 4.58 -15.35 1.07
CA ASP A 327 3.39 -15.78 1.77
C ASP A 327 2.56 -14.54 2.11
N PRO A 328 1.46 -14.26 1.39
CA PRO A 328 0.63 -13.07 1.59
C PRO A 328 -0.29 -13.19 2.82
N SER A 329 -0.26 -14.31 3.54
CA SER A 329 -1.00 -14.51 4.78
C SER A 329 -0.17 -15.25 5.82
N LEU A 330 -0.24 -14.82 7.09
CA LEU A 330 0.35 -15.52 8.22
C LEU A 330 -0.68 -15.72 9.33
N THR A 331 -0.53 -16.81 10.07
CA THR A 331 -1.26 -17.06 11.32
C THR A 331 -0.24 -17.17 12.44
N ILE A 332 -0.33 -16.29 13.45
CA ILE A 332 0.64 -16.21 14.54
C ILE A 332 -0.14 -16.11 15.86
N GLU A 333 0.23 -16.92 16.86
CA GLU A 333 -0.32 -16.80 18.21
C GLU A 333 0.23 -15.56 18.93
N GLN A 334 -0.56 -15.00 19.84
CA GLN A 334 -0.10 -13.92 20.73
C GLN A 334 1.22 -14.28 21.44
N GLY A 335 2.20 -13.37 21.41
CA GLY A 335 3.53 -13.56 22.02
C GLY A 335 4.56 -14.25 21.12
N ASP A 336 4.13 -14.85 20.01
CA ASP A 336 5.01 -15.57 19.10
C ASP A 336 5.44 -14.69 17.92
N SER A 337 6.26 -15.26 17.02
CA SER A 337 6.73 -14.61 15.81
C SER A 337 6.56 -15.51 14.59
N GLY A 338 6.43 -14.88 13.42
CA GLY A 338 6.37 -15.56 12.13
C GLY A 338 7.23 -14.82 11.11
N THR A 339 7.56 -15.49 10.01
CA THR A 339 8.39 -14.91 8.95
C THR A 339 7.69 -15.00 7.60
N THR A 340 7.97 -14.02 6.73
CA THR A 340 7.62 -14.02 5.30
C THR A 340 8.76 -13.36 4.54
N THR A 341 8.81 -13.49 3.22
CA THR A 341 9.84 -12.85 2.40
C THR A 341 9.24 -11.74 1.55
N ILE A 342 9.83 -10.54 1.56
CA ILE A 342 9.51 -9.47 0.61
C ILE A 342 10.54 -9.48 -0.52
N THR A 343 10.08 -9.54 -1.76
CA THR A 343 10.89 -9.40 -2.97
C THR A 343 10.62 -8.05 -3.63
N VAL A 344 11.70 -7.36 -4.02
CA VAL A 344 11.63 -6.14 -4.85
C VAL A 344 11.79 -6.54 -6.30
N ASN A 345 10.71 -6.51 -7.07
CA ASN A 345 10.71 -6.89 -8.48
C ASN A 345 11.01 -5.67 -9.35
N PRO A 346 12.18 -5.61 -10.01
CA PRO A 346 12.56 -4.46 -10.83
C PRO A 346 11.73 -4.41 -12.13
N ILE A 347 11.31 -3.22 -12.51
CA ILE A 347 10.64 -2.90 -13.78
C ILE A 347 11.62 -2.09 -14.63
N SER A 348 11.75 -2.46 -15.90
CA SER A 348 12.60 -1.75 -16.88
C SER A 348 14.05 -1.53 -16.42
N GLY A 349 14.65 -2.54 -15.77
CA GLY A 349 16.06 -2.52 -15.35
C GLY A 349 16.35 -1.66 -14.11
N TYR A 350 15.33 -1.33 -13.32
CA TYR A 350 15.50 -0.62 -12.06
C TYR A 350 16.51 -1.34 -11.14
N ASN A 351 17.55 -0.62 -10.70
CA ASN A 351 18.71 -1.19 -10.00
C ASN A 351 19.11 -0.42 -8.74
N LYS A 352 18.27 0.54 -8.30
CA LYS A 352 18.51 1.32 -7.08
C LYS A 352 18.15 0.50 -5.85
N LYS A 353 18.72 0.88 -4.70
CA LYS A 353 18.33 0.25 -3.42
C LYS A 353 16.93 0.74 -3.02
N VAL A 354 16.18 -0.13 -2.36
CA VAL A 354 14.84 0.12 -1.84
C VAL A 354 14.86 -0.07 -0.33
N THR A 355 14.46 0.97 0.40
CA THR A 355 14.26 0.95 1.85
C THR A 355 12.84 0.49 2.13
N LEU A 356 12.70 -0.65 2.83
CA LEU A 356 11.43 -1.21 3.24
C LEU A 356 11.02 -0.67 4.63
N SER A 357 9.72 -0.57 4.86
CA SER A 357 9.15 -0.16 6.13
C SER A 357 7.77 -0.78 6.32
N LEU A 358 7.38 -0.98 7.58
CA LEU A 358 6.01 -1.32 7.95
C LEU A 358 5.28 0.00 8.25
N VAL A 359 4.31 0.38 7.42
CA VAL A 359 3.63 1.68 7.52
C VAL A 359 2.24 1.58 8.16
N SER A 360 1.66 0.39 8.21
CA SER A 360 0.39 0.14 8.91
C SER A 360 0.44 -1.21 9.58
N ALA A 361 0.15 -1.25 10.88
CA ALA A 361 0.08 -2.45 11.70
C ALA A 361 -0.84 -2.21 12.91
N PRO A 362 -1.51 -3.25 13.44
CA PRO A 362 -2.24 -3.14 14.70
C PRO A 362 -1.28 -2.94 15.88
N THR A 363 -1.79 -2.35 16.97
CA THR A 363 -1.02 -2.15 18.21
C THR A 363 -0.46 -3.47 18.73
N GLY A 364 0.84 -3.51 19.03
CA GLY A 364 1.52 -4.72 19.53
C GLY A 364 2.17 -5.58 18.44
N VAL A 365 1.98 -5.26 17.16
CA VAL A 365 2.67 -5.92 16.05
C VAL A 365 3.85 -5.08 15.57
N THR A 366 5.01 -5.73 15.41
CA THR A 366 6.21 -5.09 14.85
C THR A 366 6.78 -5.97 13.74
N ALA A 367 7.56 -5.36 12.83
CA ALA A 367 8.31 -6.10 11.82
C ALA A 367 9.78 -5.67 11.84
N SER A 368 10.67 -6.64 11.67
CA SER A 368 12.10 -6.43 11.43
C SER A 368 12.50 -7.08 10.11
N PHE A 369 13.47 -6.48 9.42
CA PHE A 369 13.94 -6.91 8.10
C PHE A 369 15.38 -7.44 8.25
N ALA A 370 15.65 -8.65 7.77
CA ALA A 370 16.99 -9.26 7.86
C ALA A 370 18.06 -8.45 7.10
N SER A 371 17.64 -7.75 6.06
CA SER A 371 18.45 -6.78 5.31
C SER A 371 17.54 -5.65 4.83
N ASN A 372 17.93 -4.41 5.08
CA ASN A 372 17.21 -3.20 4.68
C ASN A 372 18.18 -2.00 4.75
N PRO A 373 18.45 -1.26 3.66
CA PRO A 373 17.82 -1.35 2.34
C PRO A 373 18.29 -2.56 1.51
N ILE A 374 17.49 -2.95 0.52
CA ILE A 374 17.82 -4.06 -0.40
C ILE A 374 17.91 -3.62 -1.86
N THR A 375 18.82 -4.22 -2.62
CA THR A 375 18.93 -3.96 -4.06
C THR A 375 17.74 -4.56 -4.80
N ALA A 376 17.21 -3.85 -5.79
CA ALA A 376 16.14 -4.37 -6.63
C ALA A 376 16.56 -5.67 -7.35
N GLY A 377 15.67 -6.65 -7.39
CA GLY A 377 15.93 -8.01 -7.85
C GLY A 377 16.26 -9.00 -6.72
N SER A 378 16.53 -8.51 -5.51
CA SER A 378 16.74 -9.33 -4.32
C SER A 378 15.48 -9.43 -3.45
N SER A 379 15.54 -10.34 -2.49
CA SER A 379 14.53 -10.50 -1.44
C SER A 379 15.12 -10.36 -0.04
N THR A 380 14.26 -10.14 0.96
CA THR A 380 14.64 -10.14 2.38
C THR A 380 13.57 -10.79 3.23
N THR A 381 14.01 -11.54 4.24
CA THR A 381 13.12 -12.11 5.25
C THR A 381 12.64 -11.00 6.17
N VAL A 382 11.33 -10.94 6.37
CA VAL A 382 10.64 -10.08 7.34
C VAL A 382 10.18 -10.95 8.49
N THR A 383 10.63 -10.62 9.70
CA THR A 383 10.16 -11.24 10.94
C THR A 383 9.10 -10.36 11.55
N ILE A 384 7.90 -10.91 11.73
CA ILE A 384 6.75 -10.25 12.34
C ILE A 384 6.60 -10.80 13.76
N GLN A 385 6.67 -9.89 14.73
CA GLN A 385 6.48 -10.20 16.14
C GLN A 385 5.09 -9.74 16.57
N VAL A 386 4.33 -10.62 17.23
CA VAL A 386 3.01 -10.32 17.80
C VAL A 386 3.13 -10.26 19.32
N SER A 387 2.69 -9.17 19.95
CA SER A 387 2.68 -9.07 21.42
C SER A 387 1.60 -9.94 22.05
N GLU A 388 1.78 -10.28 23.33
CA GLU A 388 0.76 -11.00 24.12
C GLU A 388 -0.56 -10.22 24.29
N SER A 389 -0.52 -8.90 24.09
CA SER A 389 -1.66 -7.99 24.22
C SER A 389 -2.35 -7.66 22.89
N THR A 390 -1.83 -8.15 21.76
CA THR A 390 -2.40 -7.84 20.44
C THR A 390 -3.78 -8.47 20.31
N THR A 391 -4.81 -7.71 19.93
CA THR A 391 -6.18 -8.21 19.82
C THR A 391 -6.28 -9.40 18.84
N PRO A 392 -6.85 -10.56 19.23
CA PRO A 392 -7.06 -11.68 18.31
C PRO A 392 -7.97 -11.31 17.13
N GLY A 393 -7.77 -11.98 16.00
CA GLY A 393 -8.55 -11.78 14.77
C GLY A 393 -7.68 -11.45 13.54
N ALA A 394 -8.35 -11.08 12.44
CA ALA A 394 -7.69 -10.74 11.18
C ALA A 394 -7.29 -9.26 11.13
N HIS A 395 -6.04 -9.01 10.77
CA HIS A 395 -5.43 -7.70 10.63
C HIS A 395 -4.72 -7.58 9.28
N THR A 396 -4.54 -6.35 8.79
CA THR A 396 -3.78 -6.09 7.57
C THR A 396 -2.51 -5.33 7.91
N LEU A 397 -1.36 -5.87 7.52
CA LEU A 397 -0.09 -5.17 7.55
C LEU A 397 0.18 -4.56 6.17
N VAL A 398 0.64 -3.31 6.13
CA VAL A 398 1.05 -2.66 4.88
C VAL A 398 2.54 -2.39 4.93
N PHE A 399 3.26 -3.00 4.00
CA PHE A 399 4.67 -2.76 3.77
C PHE A 399 4.84 -1.76 2.65
N LYS A 400 5.77 -0.82 2.83
CA LYS A 400 6.13 0.20 1.85
C LYS A 400 7.61 0.12 1.55
N GLY A 401 7.95 0.11 0.26
CA GLY A 401 9.30 0.25 -0.25
C GLY A 401 9.47 1.62 -0.86
N VAL A 402 10.58 2.29 -0.53
CA VAL A 402 10.97 3.58 -1.11
C VAL A 402 12.35 3.46 -1.73
N GLY A 403 12.43 3.70 -3.04
CA GLY A 403 13.68 3.75 -3.80
C GLY A 403 14.55 4.94 -3.40
N GLU A 404 15.86 4.82 -3.61
CA GLU A 404 16.80 5.97 -3.47
C GLU A 404 16.44 7.15 -4.38
N ASP A 405 15.70 6.92 -5.47
CA ASP A 405 15.16 7.93 -6.38
C ASP A 405 13.77 8.46 -5.98
N GLY A 406 13.24 8.03 -4.83
CA GLY A 406 11.95 8.46 -4.30
C GLY A 406 10.74 7.69 -4.84
N LYS A 407 10.91 6.70 -5.72
CA LYS A 407 9.79 5.86 -6.18
C LYS A 407 9.27 4.96 -5.08
N GLU A 408 7.96 4.74 -5.05
CA GLU A 408 7.31 3.99 -3.98
C GLU A 408 6.49 2.82 -4.50
N ALA A 409 6.45 1.74 -3.74
CA ALA A 409 5.52 0.63 -3.94
C ALA A 409 5.07 0.07 -2.59
N THR A 410 3.86 -0.47 -2.54
CA THR A 410 3.29 -1.08 -1.34
C THR A 410 2.84 -2.51 -1.61
N THR A 411 2.87 -3.34 -0.56
CA THR A 411 2.25 -4.66 -0.55
C THR A 411 1.60 -4.92 0.79
N SER A 412 0.60 -5.81 0.84
CA SER A 412 -0.18 -6.07 2.04
C SER A 412 -0.11 -7.54 2.44
N LEU A 413 0.01 -7.78 3.75
CA LEU A 413 -0.04 -9.10 4.35
C LEU A 413 -1.30 -9.21 5.22
N SER A 414 -2.05 -10.30 5.06
CA SER A 414 -3.14 -10.66 5.95
C SER A 414 -2.58 -11.42 7.16
N LEU A 415 -2.60 -10.80 8.34
CA LEU A 415 -2.16 -11.42 9.60
C LEU A 415 -3.37 -11.89 10.40
N THR A 416 -3.48 -13.18 10.67
CA THR A 416 -4.45 -13.73 11.64
C THR A 416 -3.76 -13.94 12.97
N VAL A 417 -4.15 -13.16 13.98
CA VAL A 417 -3.66 -13.31 15.35
C VAL A 417 -4.55 -14.31 16.07
N GLN A 418 -3.97 -15.43 16.50
CA GLN A 418 -4.66 -16.44 17.31
C GLN A 418 -4.51 -16.12 18.81
N GLU A 419 -5.61 -16.24 19.56
CA GLU A 419 -5.57 -16.15 21.01
C GLU A 419 -4.76 -17.31 21.57
N LYS A 420 -3.76 -17.02 22.40
CA LYS A 420 -2.99 -18.05 23.08
C LYS A 420 -3.84 -18.63 24.22
N PRO A 421 -4.09 -19.95 24.27
CA PRO A 421 -4.98 -20.53 25.27
C PRO A 421 -4.55 -20.19 26.70
N PHE A 422 -5.49 -19.69 27.51
CA PHE A 422 -5.26 -19.39 28.93
C PHE A 422 -4.92 -20.67 29.71
N ASP A 423 -3.86 -20.65 30.51
CA ASP A 423 -3.55 -21.69 31.48
C ASP A 423 -2.90 -21.12 32.74
N PHE A 424 -3.06 -21.82 33.86
CA PHE A 424 -2.59 -21.40 35.17
C PHE A 424 -2.21 -22.60 36.05
N THR A 425 -1.53 -22.30 37.15
CA THR A 425 -1.22 -23.25 38.23
C THR A 425 -1.67 -22.68 39.58
N ILE A 426 -1.94 -23.58 40.54
CA ILE A 426 -2.24 -23.22 41.92
C ILE A 426 -1.20 -23.86 42.82
N SER A 427 -0.75 -23.10 43.80
CA SER A 427 0.07 -23.61 44.89
C SER A 427 -0.45 -23.10 46.23
N VAL A 428 -0.37 -23.96 47.24
CA VAL A 428 -0.88 -23.72 48.59
C VAL A 428 0.27 -23.86 49.59
N SER A 429 0.44 -22.88 50.47
CA SER A 429 1.48 -22.86 51.49
C SER A 429 0.97 -22.25 52.81
N PRO A 430 1.22 -22.87 53.98
CA PRO A 430 1.97 -24.12 54.20
C PRO A 430 1.19 -25.41 53.82
N LYS A 431 1.91 -26.53 53.64
CA LYS A 431 1.33 -27.85 53.29
C LYS A 431 0.76 -28.63 54.47
N ASN A 432 1.19 -28.30 55.68
CA ASN A 432 0.72 -28.92 56.91
C ASN A 432 0.50 -27.81 57.93
N ILE A 433 -0.67 -27.81 58.58
CA ILE A 433 -1.00 -26.87 59.65
C ILE A 433 -1.63 -27.61 60.82
N GLU A 434 -1.13 -27.35 62.02
CA GLU A 434 -1.73 -27.84 63.27
C GLU A 434 -2.41 -26.66 63.96
N VAL A 435 -3.65 -26.85 64.40
CA VAL A 435 -4.48 -25.83 65.06
C VAL A 435 -5.34 -26.52 66.13
N ASN A 436 -5.72 -25.82 67.19
CA ASN A 436 -6.63 -26.42 68.16
C ASN A 436 -8.10 -26.20 67.76
N GLN A 437 -8.97 -27.09 68.24
CA GLN A 437 -10.42 -26.95 68.08
C GLN A 437 -10.90 -25.58 68.60
N GLY A 438 -11.75 -24.91 67.82
CA GLY A 438 -12.29 -23.58 68.10
C GLY A 438 -11.37 -22.41 67.66
N GLU A 439 -10.18 -22.69 67.14
CA GLU A 439 -9.26 -21.67 66.60
C GLU A 439 -9.38 -21.54 65.07
N THR A 440 -8.75 -20.50 64.52
CA THR A 440 -8.67 -20.25 63.08
C THR A 440 -7.30 -20.63 62.52
N ALA A 441 -7.28 -21.18 61.31
CA ALA A 441 -6.09 -21.50 60.54
C ALA A 441 -6.08 -20.66 59.25
N GLN A 442 -4.91 -20.19 58.82
CA GLN A 442 -4.73 -19.44 57.58
C GLN A 442 -3.68 -20.09 56.68
N VAL A 443 -3.96 -20.11 55.38
CA VAL A 443 -3.08 -20.65 54.34
C VAL A 443 -3.11 -19.73 53.13
N VAL A 444 -1.96 -19.50 52.48
CA VAL A 444 -1.86 -18.68 51.28
C VAL A 444 -2.00 -19.56 50.04
N VAL A 445 -2.84 -19.12 49.12
CA VAL A 445 -3.07 -19.73 47.81
C VAL A 445 -2.51 -18.79 46.74
N THR A 446 -1.49 -19.24 46.02
CA THR A 446 -0.87 -18.49 44.93
C THR A 446 -1.36 -19.06 43.60
N VAL A 447 -1.82 -18.19 42.70
CA VAL A 447 -2.27 -18.54 41.36
C VAL A 447 -1.31 -17.90 40.35
N SER A 448 -0.61 -18.72 39.58
CA SER A 448 0.41 -18.27 38.62
C SER A 448 -0.05 -18.49 37.19
N LEU A 449 0.15 -17.49 36.33
CA LEU A 449 -0.15 -17.57 34.89
C LEU A 449 0.88 -18.48 34.21
N THR A 450 0.42 -19.40 33.36
CA THR A 450 1.29 -20.34 32.63
C THR A 450 1.26 -20.09 31.12
N SER A 451 0.11 -19.72 30.56
CA SER A 451 0.00 -19.29 29.16
C SER A 451 -1.23 -18.41 28.96
N GLY A 452 -1.25 -17.63 27.88
CA GLY A 452 -2.36 -16.75 27.52
C GLY A 452 -2.48 -15.51 28.42
N SER A 453 -3.57 -14.77 28.28
CA SER A 453 -3.87 -13.61 29.13
C SER A 453 -4.54 -14.02 30.44
N GLY A 454 -4.27 -13.29 31.52
CA GLY A 454 -4.85 -13.60 32.84
C GLY A 454 -6.38 -13.52 32.84
N LYS A 455 -7.05 -14.64 33.10
CA LYS A 455 -8.51 -14.74 33.29
C LYS A 455 -8.84 -14.96 34.77
N GLU A 456 -10.05 -14.58 35.16
CA GLU A 456 -10.52 -14.71 36.55
C GLU A 456 -10.61 -16.19 36.97
N VAL A 457 -9.91 -16.57 38.05
CA VAL A 457 -9.94 -17.91 38.65
C VAL A 457 -10.73 -17.86 39.95
N THR A 458 -11.83 -18.61 40.03
CA THR A 458 -12.65 -18.73 41.25
C THR A 458 -12.09 -19.84 42.13
N LEU A 459 -11.87 -19.54 43.42
CA LEU A 459 -11.29 -20.46 44.40
C LEU A 459 -12.36 -21.13 45.28
N THR A 460 -12.21 -22.42 45.51
CA THR A 460 -13.08 -23.24 46.37
C THR A 460 -12.24 -24.19 47.22
N ALA A 461 -12.76 -24.57 48.39
CA ALA A 461 -12.13 -25.54 49.27
C ALA A 461 -13.05 -26.75 49.43
N ILE A 462 -12.51 -27.95 49.24
CA ILE A 462 -13.21 -29.23 49.35
C ILE A 462 -12.55 -30.04 50.47
N GLY A 463 -13.34 -30.83 51.21
CA GLY A 463 -12.84 -31.63 52.34
C GLY A 463 -12.81 -30.88 53.67
N VAL A 464 -13.44 -29.69 53.75
CA VAL A 464 -13.60 -28.96 55.01
C VAL A 464 -14.48 -29.78 55.96
N PRO A 465 -14.03 -30.04 57.20
CA PRO A 465 -14.74 -30.93 58.11
C PRO A 465 -16.09 -30.39 58.57
N SER A 466 -17.01 -31.29 58.91
CA SER A 466 -18.30 -30.91 59.52
C SER A 466 -18.06 -30.14 60.82
N GLY A 467 -18.72 -29.00 60.98
CA GLY A 467 -18.54 -28.11 62.13
C GLY A 467 -17.45 -27.04 61.93
N ALA A 468 -16.71 -27.05 60.82
CA ALA A 468 -15.81 -25.99 60.41
C ALA A 468 -16.40 -25.16 59.25
N THR A 469 -15.91 -23.92 59.10
CA THR A 469 -16.26 -23.04 57.97
C THR A 469 -14.99 -22.49 57.32
N TYR A 470 -15.09 -22.03 56.08
CA TYR A 470 -13.95 -21.43 55.37
C TYR A 470 -14.34 -20.17 54.60
N SER A 471 -13.35 -19.31 54.32
CA SER A 471 -13.48 -18.16 53.44
C SER A 471 -12.17 -17.88 52.70
N PHE A 472 -12.27 -17.28 51.50
CA PHE A 472 -11.14 -16.80 50.72
C PHE A 472 -11.17 -15.27 50.65
N ASN A 473 -10.00 -14.63 50.74
CA ASN A 473 -9.85 -13.19 50.55
C ASN A 473 -8.65 -12.88 49.63
N PRO A 474 -8.87 -12.53 48.35
CA PRO A 474 -10.15 -12.51 47.63
C PRO A 474 -10.64 -13.91 47.18
N SER A 475 -11.94 -14.11 46.97
CA SER A 475 -12.50 -15.39 46.49
C SER A 475 -12.25 -15.69 45.02
N LYS A 476 -11.79 -14.69 44.26
CA LYS A 476 -11.42 -14.79 42.86
C LYS A 476 -10.09 -14.08 42.62
N VAL A 477 -9.23 -14.65 41.79
CA VAL A 477 -7.87 -14.16 41.52
C VAL A 477 -7.62 -14.16 40.02
N THR A 478 -7.12 -13.06 39.47
CA THR A 478 -6.59 -13.01 38.09
C THR A 478 -5.09 -13.27 38.15
N PRO A 479 -4.57 -14.35 37.53
CA PRO A 479 -3.14 -14.68 37.61
C PRO A 479 -2.26 -13.65 36.88
N PRO A 480 -1.07 -13.30 37.40
CA PRO A 480 -0.52 -13.75 38.68
C PRO A 480 -1.17 -13.03 39.89
N GLY A 481 -1.51 -13.78 40.93
CA GLY A 481 -2.08 -13.22 42.15
C GLY A 481 -2.17 -14.23 43.29
N SER A 482 -2.66 -13.80 44.45
CA SER A 482 -2.81 -14.65 45.63
C SER A 482 -4.10 -14.38 46.39
N SER A 483 -4.50 -15.35 47.20
CA SER A 483 -5.63 -15.28 48.13
C SER A 483 -5.28 -15.96 49.44
N VAL A 484 -5.82 -15.44 50.55
CA VAL A 484 -5.73 -16.08 51.86
C VAL A 484 -6.98 -16.94 52.10
N LEU A 485 -6.78 -18.24 52.32
CA LEU A 485 -7.79 -19.17 52.81
C LEU A 485 -7.80 -19.14 54.34
N THR A 486 -8.92 -18.75 54.95
CA THR A 486 -9.14 -18.83 56.39
C THR A 486 -10.11 -19.96 56.71
N ILE A 487 -9.72 -20.88 57.60
CA ILE A 487 -10.58 -21.96 58.11
C ILE A 487 -10.84 -21.72 59.59
N ASN A 488 -12.11 -21.59 59.97
CA ASN A 488 -12.54 -21.62 61.36
C ASN A 488 -12.89 -23.07 61.72
N THR A 489 -12.16 -23.66 62.65
CA THR A 489 -12.29 -25.09 62.98
C THR A 489 -13.57 -25.46 63.71
N GLY A 490 -14.22 -24.50 64.39
CA GLY A 490 -15.44 -24.74 65.16
C GLY A 490 -15.33 -25.97 66.07
N SER A 491 -16.25 -26.92 65.95
CA SER A 491 -16.26 -28.16 66.73
C SER A 491 -15.46 -29.32 66.10
N ALA A 492 -14.86 -29.14 64.92
CA ALA A 492 -14.14 -30.20 64.23
C ALA A 492 -12.88 -30.65 65.01
N LYS A 493 -12.57 -31.94 64.95
CA LYS A 493 -11.35 -32.55 65.52
C LYS A 493 -10.87 -33.70 64.65
N GLY A 494 -9.56 -33.94 64.60
CA GLY A 494 -8.94 -34.95 63.75
C GLY A 494 -8.09 -34.35 62.63
N THR A 495 -7.65 -35.21 61.70
CA THR A 495 -6.78 -34.82 60.58
C THR A 495 -7.57 -34.85 59.28
N TYR A 496 -7.52 -33.76 58.51
CA TYR A 496 -8.27 -33.59 57.27
C TYR A 496 -7.34 -33.15 56.14
N THR A 497 -7.56 -33.68 54.94
CA THR A 497 -6.91 -33.21 53.72
C THR A 497 -7.86 -32.25 53.02
N ILE A 498 -7.44 -30.99 52.90
CA ILE A 498 -8.20 -29.95 52.22
C ILE A 498 -7.67 -29.83 50.79
N ILE A 499 -8.60 -29.87 49.83
CA ILE A 499 -8.31 -29.65 48.41
C ILE A 499 -8.73 -28.22 48.07
N VAL A 500 -7.76 -27.39 47.72
CA VAL A 500 -8.00 -26.07 47.14
C VAL A 500 -8.13 -26.24 45.65
N LYS A 501 -9.28 -25.90 45.10
CA LYS A 501 -9.60 -25.96 43.67
C LYS A 501 -9.81 -24.56 43.13
N GLY A 502 -9.08 -24.21 42.07
CA GLY A 502 -9.33 -23.02 41.28
C GLY A 502 -9.89 -23.39 39.92
N THR A 503 -10.92 -22.67 39.50
CA THR A 503 -11.61 -22.86 38.22
C THR A 503 -11.60 -21.55 37.45
N GLY A 504 -11.08 -21.56 36.22
CA GLY A 504 -11.03 -20.39 35.33
C GLY A 504 -11.01 -20.83 33.87
N ASP A 505 -11.85 -20.22 33.02
CA ASP A 505 -11.95 -20.50 31.58
C ASP A 505 -12.14 -21.99 31.23
N GLY A 506 -12.94 -22.72 32.02
CA GLY A 506 -13.16 -24.15 31.85
C GLY A 506 -12.00 -25.06 32.27
N LYS A 507 -10.87 -24.49 32.73
CA LYS A 507 -9.75 -25.24 33.31
C LYS A 507 -9.86 -25.31 34.82
N GLU A 508 -9.49 -26.47 35.36
CA GLU A 508 -9.43 -26.73 36.79
C GLU A 508 -8.00 -27.09 37.21
N ARG A 509 -7.56 -26.49 38.31
CA ARG A 509 -6.30 -26.82 38.96
C ARG A 509 -6.56 -27.02 40.43
N THR A 510 -5.87 -27.98 41.02
CA THR A 510 -6.02 -28.31 42.43
C THR A 510 -4.68 -28.39 43.09
N ASP A 511 -4.65 -28.01 44.35
CA ASP A 511 -3.54 -28.30 45.23
C ASP A 511 -4.06 -28.59 46.64
N THR A 512 -3.32 -29.37 47.42
CA THR A 512 -3.80 -29.90 48.70
C THR A 512 -2.89 -29.52 49.85
N PHE A 513 -3.48 -29.42 51.04
CA PHE A 513 -2.75 -29.33 52.30
C PHE A 513 -3.47 -30.13 53.39
N THR A 514 -2.75 -30.51 54.44
CA THR A 514 -3.28 -31.25 55.58
C THR A 514 -3.47 -30.32 56.76
N ILE A 515 -4.65 -30.35 57.37
CA ILE A 515 -4.97 -29.66 58.63
C ILE A 515 -5.21 -30.70 59.72
N LYS A 516 -4.46 -30.59 60.83
CA LYS A 516 -4.66 -31.41 62.02
C LYS A 516 -5.25 -30.55 63.13
N ILE A 517 -6.50 -30.83 63.46
CA ILE A 517 -7.27 -30.10 64.46
C ILE A 517 -7.21 -30.88 65.78
N LYS A 518 -6.45 -30.34 66.74
CA LYS A 518 -6.25 -30.96 68.06
C LYS A 518 -7.45 -30.65 68.97
N GLU A 519 -8.02 -31.68 69.57
CA GLU A 519 -9.03 -31.51 70.62
C GLU A 519 -8.38 -30.86 71.85
N LYS A 520 -9.04 -29.84 72.43
CA LYS A 520 -8.57 -29.20 73.67
C LYS A 520 -8.98 -30.02 74.90
N MET A 521 -8.09 -30.12 75.89
CA MET A 521 -8.28 -30.96 77.09
C MET A 521 -9.04 -30.24 78.22
N CYS A 522 -9.93 -30.95 78.91
CA CYS A 522 -10.60 -30.44 80.11
C CYS A 522 -9.72 -30.63 81.36
N PHE A 523 -8.54 -29.99 81.39
CA PHE A 523 -7.47 -30.19 82.37
C PHE A 523 -7.91 -30.45 83.84
N ILE A 524 -8.74 -29.58 84.42
CA ILE A 524 -9.17 -29.71 85.83
C ILE A 524 -10.06 -30.94 86.01
N ALA A 525 -11.02 -31.16 85.10
CA ALA A 525 -11.91 -32.31 85.16
C ALA A 525 -11.14 -33.62 84.94
N THR A 526 -10.23 -33.67 83.97
CA THR A 526 -9.38 -34.84 83.74
C THR A 526 -8.55 -35.18 84.97
N ALA A 527 -7.87 -34.20 85.58
CA ALA A 527 -7.07 -34.44 86.79
C ALA A 527 -7.93 -34.94 87.98
N THR A 528 -9.20 -34.51 88.07
CA THR A 528 -10.11 -34.88 89.16
C THR A 528 -10.75 -36.26 88.98
N TYR A 529 -11.07 -36.64 87.74
CA TYR A 529 -11.76 -37.89 87.41
C TYR A 529 -10.81 -38.97 86.87
N GLY A 530 -9.54 -38.63 86.65
CA GLY A 530 -8.46 -39.57 86.32
C GLY A 530 -8.41 -40.03 84.86
N SER A 531 -9.36 -39.62 84.01
CA SER A 531 -9.41 -40.04 82.61
C SER A 531 -10.08 -39.02 81.71
N GLU A 532 -9.46 -38.79 80.54
CA GLU A 532 -10.01 -37.97 79.45
C GLU A 532 -11.27 -38.60 78.82
N VAL A 533 -11.56 -39.89 79.08
CA VAL A 533 -12.76 -40.58 78.58
C VAL A 533 -13.77 -40.86 79.69
N SER A 534 -13.60 -40.28 80.88
CA SER A 534 -14.60 -40.36 81.95
C SER A 534 -15.93 -39.72 81.51
N ASN A 535 -17.04 -40.24 82.05
CA ASN A 535 -18.39 -39.75 81.71
C ASN A 535 -18.52 -38.25 82.03
N GLU A 536 -17.96 -37.80 83.14
CA GLU A 536 -17.97 -36.42 83.61
C GLU A 536 -17.24 -35.48 82.64
N VAL A 537 -16.06 -35.87 82.16
CA VAL A 537 -15.31 -35.10 81.17
C VAL A 537 -16.04 -35.08 79.83
N ASN A 538 -16.63 -36.20 79.42
CA ASN A 538 -17.42 -36.28 78.18
C ASN A 538 -18.67 -35.40 78.20
N ILE A 539 -19.30 -35.21 79.36
CA ILE A 539 -20.41 -34.27 79.51
C ILE A 539 -19.97 -32.83 79.23
N LEU A 540 -18.84 -32.41 79.81
CA LEU A 540 -18.27 -31.08 79.59
C LEU A 540 -17.90 -30.87 78.11
N ARG A 541 -17.29 -31.88 77.49
CA ARG A 541 -16.96 -31.87 76.05
C ARG A 541 -18.20 -31.86 75.17
N SER A 542 -19.23 -32.63 75.50
CA SER A 542 -20.49 -32.64 74.75
C SER A 542 -21.16 -31.27 74.79
N PHE A 543 -21.17 -30.61 75.95
CA PHE A 543 -21.65 -29.24 76.07
C PHE A 543 -20.83 -28.27 75.21
N ARG A 544 -19.50 -28.35 75.31
CA ARG A 544 -18.59 -27.54 74.48
C ARG A 544 -18.84 -27.77 72.99
N ASP A 545 -18.81 -29.01 72.53
CA ASP A 545 -18.81 -29.37 71.11
C ASP A 545 -20.20 -29.17 70.48
N ASN A 546 -21.28 -29.58 71.16
CA ASN A 546 -22.62 -29.63 70.58
C ASN A 546 -23.47 -28.37 70.85
N ILE A 547 -23.16 -27.58 71.88
CA ILE A 547 -23.91 -26.37 72.22
C ILE A 547 -23.07 -25.11 71.95
N VAL A 548 -21.83 -25.08 72.46
CA VAL A 548 -21.01 -23.86 72.40
C VAL A 548 -20.32 -23.69 71.04
N LEU A 549 -19.48 -24.64 70.63
CA LEU A 549 -18.70 -24.55 69.40
C LEU A 549 -19.50 -24.79 68.12
N SER A 550 -20.72 -25.32 68.24
CA SER A 550 -21.65 -25.52 67.12
C SER A 550 -22.37 -24.25 66.66
N THR A 551 -22.17 -23.13 67.36
CA THR A 551 -22.86 -21.85 67.11
C THR A 551 -21.89 -20.70 67.01
N TYR A 552 -22.23 -19.66 66.24
CA TYR A 552 -21.46 -18.44 66.13
C TYR A 552 -21.38 -17.70 67.47
N ALA A 553 -22.51 -17.51 68.18
CA ALA A 553 -22.50 -16.85 69.49
C ALA A 553 -21.69 -17.63 70.53
N GLY A 554 -21.85 -18.95 70.55
CA GLY A 554 -21.08 -19.82 71.44
C GLY A 554 -19.59 -19.84 71.10
N GLN A 555 -19.19 -19.85 69.83
CA GLN A 555 -17.79 -19.72 69.42
C GLN A 555 -17.18 -18.40 69.88
N ARG A 556 -17.91 -17.27 69.76
CA ARG A 556 -17.42 -15.97 70.27
C ARG A 556 -17.30 -15.95 71.79
N PHE A 557 -18.23 -16.54 72.52
CA PHE A 557 -18.08 -16.75 73.96
C PHE A 557 -16.86 -17.62 74.28
N TYR A 558 -16.67 -18.71 73.53
CA TYR A 558 -15.58 -19.65 73.72
C TYR A 558 -14.22 -18.99 73.52
N VAL A 559 -14.06 -18.03 72.60
CA VAL A 559 -12.80 -17.25 72.46
C VAL A 559 -12.37 -16.62 73.79
N ALA A 560 -13.31 -15.97 74.51
CA ALA A 560 -13.02 -15.36 75.80
C ALA A 560 -12.87 -16.39 76.92
N PHE A 561 -13.75 -17.40 76.96
CA PHE A 561 -13.71 -18.47 77.96
C PHE A 561 -12.44 -19.31 77.87
N ASP A 562 -12.01 -19.67 76.66
CA ASP A 562 -10.82 -20.47 76.39
C ASP A 562 -9.57 -19.72 76.87
N ALA A 563 -9.42 -18.45 76.48
CA ALA A 563 -8.33 -17.60 76.95
C ALA A 563 -8.30 -17.50 78.48
N PHE A 564 -9.47 -17.34 79.12
CA PHE A 564 -9.57 -17.30 80.57
C PHE A 564 -9.22 -18.65 81.22
N TYR A 565 -9.88 -19.75 80.84
CA TYR A 565 -9.73 -21.07 81.45
C TYR A 565 -8.30 -21.60 81.30
N TYR A 566 -7.76 -21.62 80.07
CA TYR A 566 -6.43 -22.18 79.81
C TYR A 566 -5.28 -21.32 80.35
N SER A 567 -5.53 -20.06 80.75
CA SER A 567 -4.51 -19.23 81.40
C SER A 567 -4.09 -19.74 82.78
N TRP A 568 -4.94 -20.50 83.47
CA TRP A 568 -4.67 -21.00 84.83
C TRP A 568 -5.01 -22.47 85.05
N SER A 569 -5.90 -23.07 84.26
CA SER A 569 -6.34 -24.46 84.43
C SER A 569 -5.23 -25.51 84.37
N PRO A 570 -4.17 -25.39 83.52
CA PRO A 570 -3.12 -26.40 83.48
C PRO A 570 -2.33 -26.47 84.79
N ARG A 571 -2.05 -25.31 85.41
CA ARG A 571 -1.34 -25.23 86.69
C ARG A 571 -2.16 -25.88 87.81
N VAL A 572 -3.47 -25.60 87.85
CA VAL A 572 -4.38 -26.21 88.83
C VAL A 572 -4.49 -27.73 88.62
N ALA A 573 -4.59 -28.19 87.38
CA ALA A 573 -4.59 -29.62 87.06
C ALA A 573 -3.32 -30.33 87.51
N GLN A 574 -2.15 -29.71 87.32
CA GLN A 574 -0.89 -30.24 87.82
C GLN A 574 -0.89 -30.37 89.35
N THR A 575 -1.35 -29.34 90.08
CA THR A 575 -1.46 -29.39 91.54
C THR A 575 -2.38 -30.51 92.04
N ILE A 576 -3.48 -30.80 91.33
CA ILE A 576 -4.40 -31.90 91.67
C ILE A 576 -3.72 -33.26 91.49
N LEU A 577 -2.91 -33.43 90.43
CA LEU A 577 -2.17 -34.66 90.18
C LEU A 577 -1.07 -34.89 91.21
N GLU A 578 -0.41 -33.83 91.69
CA GLU A 578 0.61 -33.88 92.73
C GLU A 578 0.02 -34.13 94.14
N HIS A 579 -1.23 -33.71 94.39
CA HIS A 579 -1.88 -33.84 95.70
C HIS A 579 -3.25 -34.50 95.60
N GLN A 580 -3.29 -35.84 95.71
CA GLN A 580 -4.53 -36.63 95.57
C GLN A 580 -5.61 -36.31 96.62
N GLU A 581 -5.23 -35.74 97.77
CA GLU A 581 -6.14 -35.23 98.80
C GLU A 581 -7.13 -34.17 98.26
N LEU A 582 -6.75 -33.44 97.20
CA LEU A 582 -7.57 -32.40 96.58
C LEU A 582 -8.69 -32.96 95.69
N ILE A 583 -8.63 -34.24 95.31
CA ILE A 583 -9.61 -34.85 94.40
C ILE A 583 -11.01 -34.86 95.02
N ILE A 584 -11.15 -35.26 96.29
CA ILE A 584 -12.47 -35.37 96.93
C ILE A 584 -13.16 -34.00 97.07
N PRO A 585 -12.49 -32.96 97.64
CA PRO A 585 -13.05 -31.61 97.67
C PRO A 585 -13.42 -31.09 96.27
N LEU A 586 -12.56 -31.34 95.28
CA LEU A 586 -12.79 -30.84 93.94
C LEU A 586 -13.93 -31.58 93.23
N ARG A 587 -14.14 -32.88 93.47
CA ARG A 587 -15.34 -33.60 93.01
C ARG A 587 -16.60 -32.97 93.59
N ILE A 588 -16.62 -32.68 94.89
CA ILE A 588 -17.75 -32.01 95.54
C ILE A 588 -18.00 -30.64 94.90
N ILE A 589 -16.94 -29.90 94.55
CA ILE A 589 -17.03 -28.63 93.84
C ILE A 589 -17.49 -28.82 92.40
N LEU A 590 -17.10 -29.87 91.67
CA LEU A 590 -17.44 -30.05 90.26
C LEU A 590 -18.81 -30.69 90.03
N TYR A 591 -19.34 -31.49 90.98
CA TYR A 591 -20.62 -32.17 90.80
C TYR A 591 -21.79 -31.20 90.54
N PRO A 592 -21.98 -30.11 91.30
CA PRO A 592 -23.03 -29.16 91.00
C PRO A 592 -22.83 -28.48 89.65
N LEU A 593 -21.59 -28.12 89.28
CA LEU A 593 -21.26 -27.56 87.97
C LEU A 593 -21.69 -28.50 86.84
N ILE A 594 -21.28 -29.78 86.88
CA ILE A 594 -21.64 -30.79 85.88
C ILE A 594 -23.16 -30.97 85.84
N GLY A 595 -23.83 -31.04 87.01
CA GLY A 595 -25.28 -31.14 87.09
C GLY A 595 -26.01 -29.95 86.46
N THR A 596 -25.53 -28.72 86.68
CA THR A 596 -26.11 -27.52 86.06
C THR A 596 -25.93 -27.50 84.55
N LEU A 597 -24.79 -27.97 84.05
CA LEU A 597 -24.52 -28.06 82.61
C LEU A 597 -25.36 -29.17 81.96
N LEU A 598 -25.52 -30.32 82.61
CA LEU A 598 -26.44 -31.38 82.16
C LEU A 598 -27.88 -30.87 82.06
N PHE A 599 -28.34 -30.16 83.09
CA PHE A 599 -29.67 -29.59 83.11
C PHE A 599 -29.86 -28.54 82.00
N ALA A 600 -28.92 -27.61 81.87
CA ALA A 600 -28.92 -26.62 80.80
C ALA A 600 -28.92 -27.29 79.41
N THR A 601 -28.12 -28.34 79.23
CA THR A 601 -28.06 -29.13 78.00
C THR A 601 -29.42 -29.77 77.71
N SER A 602 -30.02 -30.46 78.69
CA SER A 602 -31.30 -31.15 78.51
C SER A 602 -32.44 -30.23 78.05
N ILE A 603 -32.41 -28.97 78.48
CA ILE A 603 -33.39 -27.95 78.08
C ILE A 603 -33.04 -27.35 76.71
N ALA A 604 -31.76 -27.14 76.44
CA ALA A 604 -31.31 -26.50 75.20
C ALA A 604 -31.34 -27.44 73.98
N THR A 605 -31.09 -28.74 74.15
CA THR A 605 -30.95 -29.70 73.03
C THR A 605 -32.15 -29.72 72.08
N PRO A 606 -33.43 -29.74 72.53
CA PRO A 606 -34.57 -29.68 71.61
C PRO A 606 -34.60 -28.41 70.75
N VAL A 607 -34.08 -27.29 71.29
CA VAL A 607 -34.05 -25.98 70.62
C VAL A 607 -32.96 -25.95 69.55
N VAL A 608 -31.90 -26.74 69.69
CA VAL A 608 -30.79 -26.80 68.71
C VAL A 608 -31.30 -27.11 67.30
N TYR A 609 -32.32 -27.97 67.17
CA TYR A 609 -32.90 -28.35 65.88
C TYR A 609 -33.77 -27.25 65.24
N VAL A 610 -34.24 -26.28 66.01
CA VAL A 610 -35.06 -25.17 65.54
C VAL A 610 -34.20 -23.94 65.28
N ASN A 611 -33.35 -23.60 66.25
CA ASN A 611 -32.41 -22.50 66.18
C ASN A 611 -31.27 -22.77 67.17
N SER A 612 -30.12 -23.19 66.65
CA SER A 612 -28.93 -23.49 67.44
C SER A 612 -28.40 -22.29 68.22
N GLU A 613 -28.47 -21.09 67.65
CA GLU A 613 -28.05 -19.85 68.33
C GLU A 613 -28.94 -19.54 69.54
N LEU A 614 -30.25 -19.68 69.40
CA LEU A 614 -31.17 -19.52 70.53
C LEU A 614 -30.88 -20.56 71.63
N ALA A 615 -30.54 -21.79 71.24
CA ALA A 615 -30.20 -22.86 72.17
C ALA A 615 -28.96 -22.53 73.01
N VAL A 616 -27.91 -21.92 72.41
CA VAL A 616 -26.72 -21.53 73.19
C VAL A 616 -27.02 -20.40 74.17
N TYR A 617 -27.79 -19.39 73.78
CA TYR A 617 -28.21 -18.34 74.73
C TYR A 617 -29.02 -18.92 75.88
N MET A 618 -29.98 -19.80 75.59
CA MET A 618 -30.79 -20.48 76.61
C MET A 618 -29.92 -21.30 77.56
N ALA A 619 -29.00 -22.11 77.03
CA ALA A 619 -28.08 -22.91 77.83
C ALA A 619 -27.18 -22.05 78.73
N MET A 620 -26.61 -20.97 78.18
CA MET A 620 -25.79 -20.02 78.95
C MET A 620 -26.60 -19.33 80.04
N THR A 621 -27.84 -18.90 79.76
CA THR A 621 -28.71 -18.25 80.75
C THR A 621 -28.98 -19.19 81.93
N ILE A 622 -29.33 -20.45 81.65
CA ILE A 622 -29.63 -21.46 82.68
C ILE A 622 -28.38 -21.79 83.49
N ALA A 623 -27.27 -22.10 82.81
CA ALA A 623 -26.01 -22.46 83.46
C ALA A 623 -25.50 -21.31 84.34
N SER A 624 -25.35 -20.09 83.80
CA SER A 624 -24.86 -18.93 84.57
C SER A 624 -25.76 -18.59 85.77
N SER A 625 -27.08 -18.70 85.62
CA SER A 625 -28.00 -18.43 86.73
C SER A 625 -27.86 -19.44 87.86
N LEU A 626 -27.80 -20.73 87.52
CA LEU A 626 -27.64 -21.80 88.53
C LEU A 626 -26.26 -21.76 89.18
N LEU A 627 -25.20 -21.44 88.44
CA LEU A 627 -23.86 -21.30 89.00
C LEU A 627 -23.77 -20.12 89.98
N GLY A 628 -24.40 -18.98 89.66
CA GLY A 628 -24.51 -17.87 90.60
C GLY A 628 -25.26 -18.26 91.86
N ILE A 629 -26.37 -18.98 91.73
CA ILE A 629 -27.16 -19.47 92.86
C ILE A 629 -26.33 -20.42 93.75
N ILE A 630 -25.67 -21.42 93.17
CA ILE A 630 -24.99 -22.49 93.90
C ILE A 630 -23.68 -22.01 94.54
N TYR A 631 -22.82 -21.34 93.77
CA TYR A 631 -21.45 -21.02 94.23
C TYR A 631 -21.34 -19.64 94.86
N LEU A 632 -22.04 -18.63 94.32
CA LEU A 632 -21.86 -17.24 94.75
C LEU A 632 -22.89 -16.78 95.79
N THR A 633 -24.06 -17.41 95.90
CA THR A 633 -25.05 -17.07 96.95
C THR A 633 -24.53 -17.29 98.37
N PRO A 634 -23.89 -18.44 98.71
CA PRO A 634 -23.35 -18.65 100.06
C PRO A 634 -22.32 -17.58 100.44
N MET A 635 -21.41 -17.26 99.50
CA MET A 635 -20.39 -16.23 99.71
C MET A 635 -21.00 -14.83 99.82
N SER A 636 -21.97 -14.50 98.98
CA SER A 636 -22.66 -13.19 99.04
C SER A 636 -23.51 -13.04 100.31
N LEU A 637 -24.07 -14.11 100.88
CA LEU A 637 -24.72 -14.09 102.21
C LEU A 637 -23.73 -13.78 103.34
N ILE A 638 -22.52 -14.33 103.28
CA ILE A 638 -21.44 -14.02 104.23
C ILE A 638 -21.05 -12.54 104.13
N ILE A 639 -20.81 -12.05 102.91
CA ILE A 639 -20.50 -10.63 102.65
C ILE A 639 -21.64 -9.72 103.14
N ALA A 640 -22.90 -10.11 102.92
CA ALA A 640 -24.06 -9.37 103.39
C ALA A 640 -24.10 -9.23 104.91
N ARG A 641 -23.63 -10.24 105.65
CA ARG A 641 -23.49 -10.18 107.12
C ARG A 641 -22.37 -9.23 107.53
N ILE A 642 -21.21 -9.28 106.87
CA ILE A 642 -20.04 -8.43 107.17
C ILE A 642 -20.35 -6.95 106.94
N ILE A 643 -21.00 -6.59 105.82
CA ILE A 643 -21.28 -5.20 105.44
C ILE A 643 -22.64 -4.72 106.01
N LYS A 644 -23.17 -5.39 107.04
CA LYS A 644 -24.45 -5.07 107.71
C LYS A 644 -25.61 -4.82 106.73
N ARG A 645 -25.66 -5.59 105.64
CA ARG A 645 -26.71 -5.57 104.60
C ARG A 645 -26.87 -4.23 103.84
N ARG A 646 -25.94 -3.28 104.01
CA ARG A 646 -26.09 -1.89 103.50
C ARG A 646 -26.29 -1.80 101.98
N ILE A 647 -25.69 -2.74 101.24
CA ILE A 647 -25.71 -2.76 99.77
C ILE A 647 -26.76 -3.70 99.18
N PHE A 648 -27.42 -4.56 99.97
CA PHE A 648 -28.34 -5.61 99.50
C PHE A 648 -29.80 -5.13 99.48
N THR A 649 -30.17 -4.33 98.47
CA THR A 649 -31.50 -3.71 98.36
C THR A 649 -32.25 -4.16 97.10
N LYS A 650 -33.59 -4.17 97.15
CA LYS A 650 -34.43 -4.42 95.96
C LYS A 650 -34.18 -3.43 94.81
N ARG A 651 -33.68 -2.22 95.10
CA ARG A 651 -33.36 -1.22 94.08
C ARG A 651 -32.11 -1.63 93.29
N VAL A 652 -31.04 -1.99 93.98
CA VAL A 652 -29.80 -2.45 93.33
C VAL A 652 -30.01 -3.78 92.61
N ALA A 653 -30.85 -4.69 93.15
CA ALA A 653 -31.25 -5.92 92.47
C ALA A 653 -31.91 -5.65 91.10
N ARG A 654 -32.83 -4.68 91.04
CA ARG A 654 -33.46 -4.27 89.76
C ARG A 654 -32.46 -3.68 88.78
N ILE A 655 -31.51 -2.86 89.24
CA ILE A 655 -30.47 -2.28 88.38
C ILE A 655 -29.61 -3.38 87.76
N MET A 656 -29.17 -4.37 88.55
CA MET A 656 -28.39 -5.51 88.08
C MET A 656 -29.16 -6.36 87.05
N ILE A 657 -30.47 -6.56 87.26
CA ILE A 657 -31.34 -7.25 86.29
C ILE A 657 -31.41 -6.48 84.96
N TYR A 658 -31.66 -5.17 84.99
CA TYR A 658 -31.73 -4.36 83.76
C TYR A 658 -30.39 -4.30 83.03
N LEU A 659 -29.27 -4.21 83.76
CA LEU A 659 -27.93 -4.28 83.18
C LEU A 659 -27.72 -5.62 82.45
N THR A 660 -28.11 -6.73 83.08
CA THR A 660 -27.98 -8.08 82.51
C THR A 660 -28.86 -8.26 81.26
N LEU A 661 -30.10 -7.75 81.28
CA LEU A 661 -30.98 -7.76 80.10
C LEU A 661 -30.43 -6.87 78.96
N GLY A 662 -29.84 -5.73 79.28
CA GLY A 662 -29.16 -4.87 78.30
C GLY A 662 -27.97 -5.56 77.65
N LEU A 663 -27.17 -6.30 78.42
CA LEU A 663 -26.05 -7.09 77.89
C LEU A 663 -26.53 -8.22 76.98
N LEU A 664 -27.62 -8.93 77.33
CA LEU A 664 -28.23 -9.93 76.46
C LEU A 664 -28.68 -9.31 75.12
N ALA A 665 -29.40 -8.19 75.16
CA ALA A 665 -29.85 -7.49 73.96
C ALA A 665 -28.67 -7.04 73.09
N THR A 666 -27.60 -6.54 73.71
CA THR A 666 -26.36 -6.14 73.02
C THR A 666 -25.69 -7.34 72.34
N SER A 667 -25.66 -8.51 72.99
CA SER A 667 -25.15 -9.73 72.39
C SER A 667 -25.96 -10.14 71.17
N VAL A 668 -27.30 -10.14 71.25
CA VAL A 668 -28.16 -10.49 70.11
C VAL A 668 -27.96 -9.51 68.94
N ILE A 669 -27.86 -8.21 69.22
CA ILE A 669 -27.59 -7.20 68.17
C ILE A 669 -26.23 -7.46 67.52
N ALA A 670 -25.17 -7.63 68.32
CA ALA A 670 -23.83 -7.89 67.81
C ALA A 670 -23.78 -9.18 66.97
N GLN A 671 -24.56 -10.19 67.33
CA GLN A 671 -24.72 -11.42 66.56
C GLN A 671 -25.41 -11.17 65.21
N THR A 672 -26.54 -10.47 65.20
CA THR A 672 -27.26 -10.16 63.95
C THR A 672 -26.44 -9.34 62.96
N LEU A 673 -25.56 -8.49 63.47
CA LEU A 673 -24.66 -7.65 62.67
C LEU A 673 -23.30 -8.34 62.39
N THR A 674 -23.10 -9.58 62.85
CA THR A 674 -21.85 -10.34 62.70
C THR A 674 -20.60 -9.59 63.18
N LEU A 675 -20.74 -8.86 64.29
CA LEU A 675 -19.67 -8.05 64.88
C LEU A 675 -18.86 -8.88 65.89
N ASP A 676 -17.86 -9.61 65.41
CA ASP A 676 -17.05 -10.56 66.18
C ASP A 676 -16.57 -10.05 67.54
N MET A 677 -15.91 -8.88 67.56
CA MET A 677 -15.31 -8.32 68.78
C MET A 677 -16.39 -7.86 69.76
N MET A 678 -17.42 -7.19 69.26
CA MET A 678 -18.53 -6.69 70.08
C MET A 678 -19.32 -7.85 70.70
N LEU A 679 -19.57 -8.90 69.92
CA LEU A 679 -20.26 -10.09 70.40
C LEU A 679 -19.44 -10.81 71.47
N THR A 680 -18.14 -11.02 71.25
CA THR A 680 -17.22 -11.65 72.21
C THR A 680 -17.25 -10.93 73.57
N ILE A 681 -17.18 -9.59 73.57
CA ILE A 681 -17.23 -8.79 74.79
C ILE A 681 -18.61 -8.86 75.43
N ALA A 682 -19.67 -8.60 74.66
CA ALA A 682 -21.04 -8.52 75.18
C ALA A 682 -21.50 -9.86 75.78
N ILE A 683 -21.25 -10.98 75.11
CA ILE A 683 -21.71 -12.30 75.55
C ILE A 683 -20.97 -12.80 76.80
N SER A 684 -19.70 -12.46 76.91
CA SER A 684 -18.88 -12.79 78.09
C SER A 684 -19.30 -11.96 79.30
N LEU A 685 -19.52 -10.66 79.10
CA LEU A 685 -20.05 -9.78 80.15
C LEU A 685 -21.47 -10.17 80.54
N TYR A 686 -22.30 -10.59 79.59
CA TYR A 686 -23.63 -11.12 79.87
C TYR A 686 -23.56 -12.34 80.81
N ALA A 687 -22.73 -13.34 80.48
CA ALA A 687 -22.57 -14.53 81.30
C ALA A 687 -22.11 -14.21 82.73
N LEU A 688 -21.12 -13.31 82.88
CA LEU A 688 -20.62 -12.85 84.18
C LEU A 688 -21.61 -11.99 84.96
N ALA A 689 -22.30 -11.06 84.29
CA ALA A 689 -23.31 -10.23 84.92
C ALA A 689 -24.48 -11.08 85.43
N LEU A 690 -24.84 -12.14 84.70
CA LEU A 690 -25.92 -13.04 85.09
C LEU A 690 -25.56 -13.92 86.29
N THR A 691 -24.33 -14.45 86.37
CA THR A 691 -23.88 -15.20 87.57
C THR A 691 -23.88 -14.30 88.81
N LEU A 692 -23.41 -13.06 88.71
CA LEU A 692 -23.42 -12.09 89.81
C LEU A 692 -24.84 -11.66 90.19
N THR A 693 -25.68 -11.38 89.19
CA THR A 693 -27.05 -10.92 89.39
C THR A 693 -27.89 -12.00 90.07
N SER A 694 -27.83 -13.24 89.60
CA SER A 694 -28.58 -14.37 90.18
C SER A 694 -28.19 -14.63 91.64
N ALA A 695 -26.90 -14.58 91.98
CA ALA A 695 -26.42 -14.70 93.36
C ALA A 695 -26.94 -13.54 94.22
N TYR A 696 -26.82 -12.31 93.74
CA TYR A 696 -27.25 -11.10 94.44
C TYR A 696 -28.77 -11.07 94.66
N THR A 697 -29.57 -11.41 93.65
CA THR A 697 -31.04 -11.45 93.75
C THR A 697 -31.51 -12.54 94.71
N THR A 698 -30.83 -13.69 94.72
CA THR A 698 -31.14 -14.79 95.65
C THR A 698 -30.81 -14.39 97.09
N THR A 699 -29.65 -13.79 97.32
CA THR A 699 -29.25 -13.27 98.64
C THR A 699 -30.19 -12.17 99.13
N THR A 700 -30.55 -11.21 98.28
CA THR A 700 -31.53 -10.17 98.66
C THR A 700 -32.90 -10.75 98.99
N TYR A 701 -33.36 -11.76 98.23
CA TYR A 701 -34.62 -12.46 98.49
C TYR A 701 -34.60 -13.17 99.85
N ILE A 702 -33.56 -13.97 100.15
CA ILE A 702 -33.39 -14.68 101.42
C ILE A 702 -33.40 -13.70 102.60
N LEU A 703 -32.65 -12.59 102.50
CA LEU A 703 -32.55 -11.59 103.57
C LEU A 703 -33.86 -10.83 103.84
N HIS A 704 -34.73 -10.67 102.84
CA HIS A 704 -36.01 -9.97 102.99
C HIS A 704 -37.19 -10.90 103.32
N LYS A 705 -37.10 -12.20 102.99
CA LYS A 705 -38.11 -13.20 103.36
C LYS A 705 -38.10 -13.54 104.85
N GLY A 706 -36.94 -13.43 105.52
CA GLY A 706 -36.82 -13.56 106.98
C GLY A 706 -37.46 -12.42 107.80
N ARG A 707 -38.36 -11.62 107.22
CA ARG A 707 -38.98 -10.42 107.81
C ARG A 707 -40.52 -10.50 107.86
N ILE A 708 -41.06 -11.70 108.10
CA ILE A 708 -42.47 -11.89 108.45
C ILE A 708 -42.62 -11.66 109.97
N ASN A 709 -43.45 -10.68 110.34
CA ASN A 709 -43.75 -10.24 111.72
C ASN A 709 -44.09 -11.40 112.69
N PRO A 710 -43.69 -11.29 113.97
CA PRO A 710 -44.55 -11.63 115.08
C PRO A 710 -44.94 -10.34 115.82
N SER A 711 -46.13 -9.81 115.50
CA SER A 711 -46.92 -9.01 116.44
C SER A 711 -48.40 -9.01 116.04
N LYS A 712 -49.02 -10.18 116.21
CA LYS A 712 -50.27 -10.36 116.98
C LYS A 712 -50.46 -11.82 117.29
#